data_AF-A0A5P1EXR4-F1
#
_entry.id   AF-A0A5P1EXR4-F1
#
_cell.length_a   1.000
_cell.length_b   1.000
_cell.length_c   1.000
_cell.angle_alpha   90.00
_cell.angle_beta   90.00
_cell.angle_gamma   90.00
#
_symmetry.space_group_name_H-M   'P 1'
#
loop_
_entity.id
_entity.type
_entity.pdbx_description
1 polymer ?
#
loop_
_entity_poly.entity_id
_entity_poly.type
_entity_poly.pdbx_seq_one_letter_code
_entity_poly.pdbx_strand_id
1 'polypeptide(L)'
;MAIPVEEAIAALSTFSLEDEQPDLQGLAVLISTERCATNSPIEYGDVSAYRLSLAEDTKAINQLNTLIQEGREMASLLYTYRSCVKALPQLPDSMKHSQPDLYLETYQVLDLEMSRLREIQRWQASAASKLAADMQRFSRPERLINGPTITHFWSMIKLLDVLVQLDHLKNAKASIPNDFSWYKRTFTQVSIQWQDTDSMREELDDLQIFLSTRWAILLNLQAEMFRANTVEDILQVLIVFCVESLELDFALLFQERHALLRVLPVLVVLATSSEKDAESLYRRIKINRLINIFKNDPVIPAFPDLHLSPAAILKELSMYFPSFSSQTRLLTLPAPHEIPPREMQEYPSHCDFKLYFYLIIRQYLIVNHIGAIRAEHDDFSIRFASSKNQMVILKSTDGADSDWSREVKGNMYDIVVEGFQLLSRWTGRVWEQCAWKFSRPCKDPASFDSYESSTTFFDYEKVVRWNYTPDERKALLELVSCIKSVGSMMQRCDTLVADALWETIHVEVQDFVQDKLDSMLRTTFRKKKDLSRILSDMRTLSADWMANTSKSEQEFHSLHQENEENKQNMIFPRPVAPTVAQVHCLQFLICELVSGGNLRKPGGLFGNSGSGIPIEDLKQLETFFYKLSFFLHILDYTATIGTLTDLGFLWFREFYLESSRVIQFPIECSLPWMLVDHVIESQDAGLIESILMPFDIYNDSAQHALTVLKQRFLYDEIEAEVDLCFDQLVFKLSEIIFSYYKRCAASDLLDESFLAACDDADKYSVRPLRFNEIFKLRRVKLLGRTIDLRTLITQRMNKLFRENIDFLFDRFENQDLCAIVELQLLLDMLKLTHQFLSKHLEIDSFSLILNEMQENLSLVSFSSRLASQIWAEMQNDFLPNFLLCNTTQRFVRSLKGPRQAIQRMDTPVPKPYFYCGSQELNLAYQSLAGLYSEFFGIPHMTAIVKLVGSRSLPWIIRALLDHIATKITSVAPKIAGLQEVLPKSIGLLPFDGGIAGCQRIVHEQLTWGTKSELKAEVLHGLKEVGSAIYWMGLLDLVLREVDTTQFMQTVPWLGMIPGSDGQVKVAECGNSPIVDLFKFATTAIVHNPVCPNPSSFKTMSKQAEAAGKKWFTYKDSL
;
A
#
# COMPACT_ATOMS: atom_id res chain seq x y z
N MET A 1 3.72 -48.46 -12.16
CA MET A 1 2.94 -47.48 -12.91
C MET A 1 3.34 -46.12 -12.38
N ALA A 2 4.10 -45.35 -13.16
CA ALA A 2 4.35 -43.95 -12.83
C ALA A 2 3.06 -43.20 -13.14
N ILE A 3 2.51 -42.51 -12.14
CA ILE A 3 1.38 -41.61 -12.34
C ILE A 3 1.87 -40.55 -13.35
N PRO A 4 1.19 -40.36 -14.49
CA PRO A 4 1.50 -39.28 -15.42
C PRO A 4 1.58 -37.95 -14.66
N VAL A 5 2.56 -37.13 -14.98
CA VAL A 5 2.76 -35.84 -14.30
C VAL A 5 1.48 -34.98 -14.40
N GLU A 6 0.72 -35.10 -15.49
CA GLU A 6 -0.58 -34.42 -15.64
C GLU A 6 -1.63 -34.87 -14.61
N GLU A 7 -1.71 -36.18 -14.29
CA GLU A 7 -2.63 -36.69 -13.26
C GLU A 7 -2.21 -36.26 -11.85
N ALA A 8 -0.90 -36.17 -11.58
CA ALA A 8 -0.39 -35.68 -10.31
C ALA A 8 -0.64 -34.16 -10.13
N ILE A 9 -0.49 -33.37 -11.20
CA ILE A 9 -0.82 -31.94 -11.21
C ILE A 9 -2.32 -31.73 -11.05
N ALA A 10 -3.15 -32.53 -11.74
CA ALA A 10 -4.60 -32.50 -11.58
C ALA A 10 -5.01 -32.84 -10.13
N ALA A 11 -4.40 -33.86 -9.51
CA ALA A 11 -4.65 -34.19 -8.12
C ALA A 11 -4.25 -33.06 -7.15
N LEU A 12 -3.11 -32.40 -7.37
CA LEU A 12 -2.71 -31.24 -6.57
C LEU A 12 -3.65 -30.04 -6.76
N SER A 13 -4.21 -29.85 -7.96
CA SER A 13 -5.20 -28.80 -8.23
C SER A 13 -6.55 -28.99 -7.53
N THR A 14 -6.86 -30.21 -7.06
CA THR A 14 -8.05 -30.49 -6.25
C THR A 14 -7.90 -30.14 -4.77
N PHE A 15 -6.68 -29.90 -4.30
CA PHE A 15 -6.45 -29.40 -2.94
C PHE A 15 -6.52 -27.87 -2.93
N SER A 16 -7.68 -27.31 -2.60
CA SER A 16 -7.73 -25.91 -2.17
C SER A 16 -7.25 -25.84 -0.72
N LEU A 17 -6.00 -25.44 -0.52
CA LEU A 17 -5.57 -24.87 0.75
C LEU A 17 -6.01 -23.40 0.73
N GLU A 18 -7.32 -23.16 0.79
CA GLU A 18 -7.84 -21.82 1.03
C GLU A 18 -7.40 -21.41 2.43
N ASP A 19 -6.38 -20.56 2.49
CA ASP A 19 -6.02 -19.84 3.70
C ASP A 19 -7.17 -18.86 3.99
N GLU A 20 -7.74 -18.86 5.20
CA GLU A 20 -8.83 -17.93 5.59
C GLU A 20 -8.37 -16.46 5.69
N GLN A 21 -7.21 -16.12 5.09
CA GLN A 21 -6.67 -14.77 5.10
C GLN A 21 -7.42 -13.88 4.07
N PRO A 22 -7.80 -12.65 4.46
CA PRO A 22 -8.41 -11.71 3.53
C PRO A 22 -7.41 -11.14 2.52
N ASP A 23 -7.92 -10.83 1.32
CA ASP A 23 -7.17 -10.21 0.23
C ASP A 23 -7.05 -8.68 0.41
N LEU A 24 -6.33 -8.27 1.45
CA LEU A 24 -6.02 -6.85 1.72
C LEU A 24 -4.72 -6.39 1.05
N GLN A 25 -4.19 -7.19 0.13
CA GLN A 25 -3.01 -6.91 -0.65
C GLN A 25 -3.28 -7.28 -2.12
N GLY A 26 -2.76 -6.47 -3.02
CA GLY A 26 -2.69 -6.74 -4.45
C GLY A 26 -1.77 -7.91 -4.80
N LEU A 27 -1.50 -8.03 -6.10
CA LEU A 27 -0.68 -9.11 -6.62
C LEU A 27 0.76 -9.04 -6.10
N ALA A 28 1.13 -10.06 -5.33
CA ALA A 28 2.53 -10.34 -5.05
C ALA A 28 3.17 -10.86 -6.33
N VAL A 29 3.81 -9.98 -7.09
CA VAL A 29 4.55 -10.36 -8.30
C VAL A 29 5.66 -11.33 -7.89
N LEU A 30 5.50 -12.60 -8.25
CA LEU A 30 6.62 -13.53 -8.30
C LEU A 30 7.51 -13.07 -9.46
N ILE A 31 8.83 -13.05 -9.23
CA ILE A 31 9.82 -12.77 -10.27
C ILE A 31 9.62 -13.82 -11.38
N SER A 32 8.86 -13.48 -12.41
CA SER A 32 8.65 -14.32 -13.57
C SER A 32 9.39 -13.69 -14.75
N THR A 33 10.12 -14.53 -15.47
CA THR A 33 10.84 -14.18 -16.70
C THR A 33 10.15 -14.79 -17.91
N GLU A 34 8.83 -15.01 -17.83
CA GLU A 34 8.11 -15.74 -18.87
C GLU A 34 8.01 -14.93 -20.16
N ARG A 35 8.14 -15.63 -21.28
CA ARG A 35 8.20 -15.04 -22.62
C ARG A 35 6.77 -14.78 -23.13
N CYS A 36 6.55 -13.56 -23.60
CA CYS A 36 5.27 -13.07 -24.12
C CYS A 36 5.00 -13.52 -25.57
N ALA A 37 3.80 -14.01 -25.87
CA ALA A 37 3.20 -14.27 -27.18
C ALA A 37 3.12 -13.04 -28.11
N THR A 38 3.22 -11.81 -27.59
CA THR A 38 3.36 -10.56 -28.35
C THR A 38 4.72 -10.45 -29.05
N ASN A 39 5.72 -11.23 -28.61
CA ASN A 39 6.99 -11.41 -29.29
C ASN A 39 7.02 -12.78 -29.96
N SER A 40 7.26 -12.83 -31.27
CA SER A 40 7.35 -14.11 -31.99
C SER A 40 8.50 -14.93 -31.42
N PRO A 41 8.25 -16.14 -30.88
CA PRO A 41 9.30 -16.96 -30.26
C PRO A 41 10.32 -17.51 -31.27
N ILE A 42 9.98 -17.44 -32.56
CA ILE A 42 10.80 -17.90 -33.70
C ILE A 42 11.06 -16.76 -34.70
N GLU A 43 10.92 -15.50 -34.27
CA GLU A 43 11.24 -14.32 -35.08
C GLU A 43 10.57 -14.34 -36.47
N TYR A 44 9.30 -14.73 -36.54
CA TYR A 44 8.53 -14.84 -37.79
C TYR A 44 9.13 -15.79 -38.85
N GLY A 45 10.02 -16.71 -38.47
CA GLY A 45 10.66 -17.64 -39.42
C GLY A 45 9.67 -18.54 -40.18
N ASP A 46 8.51 -18.79 -39.57
CA ASP A 46 7.38 -19.52 -40.13
C ASP A 46 6.61 -18.76 -41.22
N VAL A 47 6.75 -17.43 -41.33
CA VAL A 47 6.08 -16.64 -42.39
C VAL A 47 6.46 -17.10 -43.80
N SER A 48 7.70 -17.59 -43.96
CA SER A 48 8.19 -18.13 -45.23
C SER A 48 7.37 -19.32 -45.74
N ALA A 49 6.74 -20.09 -44.84
CA ALA A 49 5.92 -21.24 -45.19
C ALA A 49 4.62 -20.84 -45.92
N TYR A 50 4.12 -19.62 -45.69
CA TYR A 50 2.88 -19.13 -46.29
C TYR A 50 3.06 -18.61 -47.73
N ARG A 51 4.29 -18.61 -48.26
CA ARG A 51 4.62 -18.17 -49.64
C ARG A 51 4.14 -16.75 -49.98
N LEU A 52 4.03 -15.88 -48.97
CA LEU A 52 3.74 -14.45 -49.12
C LEU A 52 5.03 -13.66 -49.38
N SER A 53 4.94 -12.50 -50.03
CA SER A 53 6.07 -11.61 -50.30
C SER A 53 6.52 -10.80 -49.07
N LEU A 54 6.52 -11.42 -47.88
CA LEU A 54 6.80 -10.78 -46.57
C LEU A 54 8.14 -11.21 -45.94
N ALA A 55 8.90 -12.10 -46.60
CA ALA A 55 10.14 -12.64 -46.02
C ALA A 55 11.24 -11.57 -45.78
N GLU A 56 11.28 -10.52 -46.61
CA GLU A 56 12.18 -9.39 -46.36
C GLU A 56 11.64 -8.44 -45.28
N ASP A 57 10.31 -8.32 -45.16
CA ASP A 57 9.65 -7.40 -44.23
C ASP A 57 9.76 -7.92 -42.79
N THR A 58 9.57 -9.22 -42.60
CA THR A 58 9.80 -9.91 -41.31
C THR A 58 11.23 -9.78 -40.83
N LYS A 59 12.24 -9.91 -41.71
CA LYS A 59 13.65 -9.67 -41.34
C LYS A 59 13.89 -8.24 -40.86
N ALA A 60 13.30 -7.26 -41.55
CA ALA A 60 13.39 -5.86 -41.13
C ALA A 60 12.66 -5.61 -39.80
N ILE A 61 11.47 -6.19 -39.59
CA ILE A 61 10.74 -6.12 -38.31
C ILE A 61 11.60 -6.67 -37.16
N ASN A 62 12.23 -7.83 -37.33
CA ASN A 62 13.11 -8.40 -36.29
C ASN A 62 14.30 -7.50 -35.98
N GLN A 63 14.90 -6.89 -37.01
CA GLN A 63 15.98 -5.93 -36.85
C GLN A 63 15.52 -4.70 -36.06
N LEU A 64 14.35 -4.16 -36.37
CA LEU A 64 13.77 -3.02 -35.64
C LEU A 64 13.42 -3.40 -34.19
N ASN A 65 12.84 -4.58 -33.95
CA ASN A 65 12.52 -5.07 -32.60
C ASN A 65 13.77 -5.25 -31.73
N THR A 66 14.88 -5.72 -32.32
CA THR A 66 16.18 -5.81 -31.64
C THR A 66 16.66 -4.43 -31.21
N LEU A 67 16.61 -3.45 -32.13
CA LEU A 67 16.95 -2.06 -31.81
C LEU A 67 16.03 -1.47 -30.73
N ILE A 68 14.72 -1.72 -30.78
CA ILE A 68 13.78 -1.24 -29.75
C ILE A 68 14.19 -1.76 -28.37
N GLN A 69 14.54 -3.05 -28.26
CA GLN A 69 14.98 -3.64 -27.00
C GLN A 69 16.29 -3.02 -26.51
N GLU A 70 17.31 -2.94 -27.37
CA GLU A 70 18.60 -2.31 -27.04
C GLU A 70 18.41 -0.84 -26.60
N GLY A 71 17.59 -0.08 -27.32
CA GLY A 71 17.35 1.33 -27.01
C GLY A 71 16.59 1.55 -25.70
N ARG A 72 15.68 0.64 -25.30
CA ARG A 72 15.04 0.66 -23.98
C ARG A 72 16.05 0.44 -22.85
N GLU A 73 17.04 -0.43 -23.07
CA GLU A 73 18.14 -0.64 -22.11
C GLU A 73 19.02 0.61 -22.00
N MET A 74 19.29 1.29 -23.12
CA MET A 74 20.00 2.56 -23.13
C MET A 74 19.22 3.69 -22.43
N ALA A 75 17.89 3.73 -22.59
CA ALA A 75 17.05 4.70 -21.91
C ALA A 75 17.10 4.49 -20.38
N SER A 76 17.09 3.23 -19.95
CA SER A 76 17.26 2.86 -18.54
C SER A 76 18.62 3.33 -17.99
N LEU A 77 19.70 3.16 -18.76
CA LEU A 77 21.02 3.67 -18.38
C LEU A 77 21.05 5.21 -18.23
N LEU A 78 20.49 5.96 -19.19
CA LEU A 78 20.46 7.42 -19.11
C LEU A 78 19.59 7.92 -17.96
N TYR A 79 18.44 7.29 -17.74
CA TYR A 79 17.55 7.65 -16.65
C TYR A 79 18.20 7.49 -15.28
N THR A 80 18.93 6.38 -15.10
CA THR A 80 19.55 6.00 -13.83
C THR A 80 20.97 6.55 -13.68
N TYR A 81 21.47 7.32 -14.66
CA TYR A 81 22.76 7.98 -14.57
C TYR A 81 22.77 8.99 -13.41
N ARG A 82 23.65 8.75 -12.44
CA ARG A 82 23.98 9.66 -11.34
C ARG A 82 25.44 10.08 -11.47
N SER A 83 25.73 11.35 -11.15
CA SER A 83 27.08 11.91 -11.33
C SER A 83 28.13 11.17 -10.51
N CYS A 84 29.16 10.65 -11.19
CA CYS A 84 30.31 10.04 -10.54
C CYS A 84 31.23 11.11 -9.91
N VAL A 85 31.30 12.29 -10.54
CA VAL A 85 32.16 13.38 -10.06
C VAL A 85 31.74 13.89 -8.69
N LYS A 86 30.43 13.91 -8.40
CA LYS A 86 29.92 14.31 -7.07
C LYS A 86 30.44 13.41 -5.94
N ALA A 87 30.86 12.17 -6.24
CA ALA A 87 31.41 11.23 -5.26
C ALA A 87 32.94 11.28 -5.14
N LEU A 88 33.65 11.99 -6.02
CA LEU A 88 35.10 12.03 -6.02
C LEU A 88 35.65 12.90 -4.87
N PRO A 89 36.72 12.44 -4.17
CA PRO A 89 37.29 13.18 -3.05
C PRO A 89 37.99 14.47 -3.51
N GLN A 90 37.75 15.58 -2.82
CA GLN A 90 38.55 16.80 -2.98
C GLN A 90 39.83 16.66 -2.15
N LEU A 91 40.99 16.62 -2.82
CA LEU A 91 42.28 16.50 -2.12
C LEU A 91 42.64 17.80 -1.38
N PRO A 92 43.02 17.74 -0.09
CA PRO A 92 43.62 18.87 0.60
C PRO A 92 45.02 19.18 0.04
N ASP A 93 45.46 20.45 0.16
CA ASP A 93 46.71 20.95 -0.42
C ASP A 93 47.97 20.15 0.00
N SER A 94 47.94 19.47 1.13
CA SER A 94 49.02 18.62 1.66
C SER A 94 49.25 17.33 0.86
N MET A 95 48.27 16.87 0.10
CA MET A 95 48.32 15.60 -0.65
C MET A 95 48.51 15.77 -2.17
N LYS A 96 48.94 16.96 -2.63
CA LYS A 96 49.21 17.24 -4.06
C LYS A 96 50.17 16.25 -4.74
N HIS A 97 51.03 15.57 -3.99
CA HIS A 97 51.92 14.53 -4.52
C HIS A 97 51.17 13.27 -4.99
N SER A 98 50.00 12.97 -4.43
CA SER A 98 49.12 11.85 -4.81
C SER A 98 48.10 12.24 -5.88
N GLN A 99 48.14 13.50 -6.36
CA GLN A 99 47.21 14.04 -7.34
C GLN A 99 47.27 13.33 -8.72
N PRO A 100 48.44 12.93 -9.25
CA PRO A 100 48.51 12.16 -10.49
C PRO A 100 47.81 10.80 -10.40
N ASP A 101 48.01 10.10 -9.28
CA ASP A 101 47.38 8.79 -9.04
C ASP A 101 45.86 8.94 -8.90
N LEU A 102 45.39 9.98 -8.20
CA LEU A 102 43.96 10.27 -8.14
C LEU A 102 43.38 10.61 -9.53
N TYR A 103 44.10 11.35 -10.37
CA TYR A 103 43.65 11.64 -11.73
C TYR A 103 43.57 10.39 -12.59
N LEU A 104 44.51 9.45 -12.43
CA LEU A 104 44.48 8.17 -13.12
C LEU A 104 43.27 7.33 -12.69
N GLU A 105 43.04 7.19 -11.39
CA GLU A 105 41.88 6.45 -10.84
C GLU A 105 40.56 7.12 -11.24
N THR A 106 40.49 8.45 -11.15
CA THR A 106 39.32 9.24 -11.59
C THR A 106 39.04 9.01 -13.07
N TYR A 107 40.09 9.02 -13.89
CA TYR A 107 39.97 8.76 -15.32
C TYR A 107 39.44 7.34 -15.58
N GLN A 108 39.96 6.32 -14.89
CA GLN A 108 39.51 4.93 -15.05
C GLN A 108 38.03 4.73 -14.72
N VAL A 109 37.55 5.34 -13.62
CA VAL A 109 36.13 5.27 -13.24
C VAL A 109 35.25 5.98 -14.26
N LEU A 110 35.63 7.20 -14.65
CA LEU A 110 34.85 7.97 -15.62
C LEU A 110 34.91 7.36 -17.02
N ASP A 111 36.00 6.74 -17.44
CA ASP A 111 36.12 6.14 -18.77
C ASP A 111 35.13 4.99 -18.99
N LEU A 112 34.81 4.22 -17.93
CA LEU A 112 33.78 3.18 -17.99
C LEU A 112 32.40 3.77 -18.31
N GLU A 113 32.02 4.85 -17.62
CA GLU A 113 30.73 5.51 -17.83
C GLU A 113 30.70 6.28 -19.17
N MET A 114 31.80 6.93 -19.55
CA MET A 114 31.92 7.60 -20.85
C MET A 114 31.92 6.60 -22.01
N SER A 115 32.42 5.38 -21.82
CA SER A 115 32.31 4.29 -22.79
C SER A 115 30.85 3.94 -23.08
N ARG A 116 29.98 3.91 -22.05
CA ARG A 116 28.54 3.70 -22.23
C ARG A 116 27.89 4.84 -23.01
N LEU A 117 28.27 6.10 -22.75
CA LEU A 117 27.77 7.25 -23.52
C LEU A 117 28.23 7.22 -24.99
N ARG A 118 29.49 6.80 -25.26
CA ARG A 118 29.98 6.54 -26.62
C ARG A 118 29.18 5.44 -27.30
N GLU A 119 28.85 4.36 -26.58
CA GLU A 119 28.01 3.29 -27.10
C GLU A 119 26.62 3.80 -27.48
N ILE A 120 25.98 4.61 -26.63
CA ILE A 120 24.69 5.24 -26.94
C ILE A 120 24.80 6.14 -28.18
N GLN A 121 25.87 6.94 -28.29
CA GLN A 121 26.10 7.81 -29.45
C GLN A 121 26.26 7.01 -30.76
N ARG A 122 27.03 5.91 -30.74
CA ARG A 122 27.20 5.03 -31.91
C ARG A 122 25.92 4.28 -32.24
N TRP A 123 25.24 3.77 -31.22
CA TRP A 123 24.00 3.02 -31.37
C TRP A 123 22.90 3.88 -31.95
N GLN A 124 22.68 5.10 -31.44
CA GLN A 124 21.63 5.98 -31.97
C GLN A 124 21.89 6.33 -33.44
N ALA A 125 23.16 6.46 -33.84
CA ALA A 125 23.51 6.70 -35.24
C ALA A 125 23.19 5.50 -36.13
N SER A 126 23.55 4.29 -35.67
CA SER A 126 23.18 3.04 -36.35
C SER A 126 21.65 2.85 -36.40
N ALA A 127 20.93 3.12 -35.31
CA ALA A 127 19.48 2.98 -35.22
C ALA A 127 18.77 3.98 -36.15
N ALA A 128 19.21 5.25 -36.16
CA ALA A 128 18.71 6.28 -37.06
C ALA A 128 18.94 5.92 -38.53
N SER A 129 20.15 5.47 -38.89
CA SER A 129 20.47 5.07 -40.26
C SER A 129 19.66 3.85 -40.72
N LYS A 130 19.51 2.83 -39.87
CA LYS A 130 18.70 1.64 -40.17
C LYS A 130 17.21 1.96 -40.30
N LEU A 131 16.67 2.81 -39.42
CA LEU A 131 15.28 3.27 -39.49
C LEU A 131 15.03 4.09 -40.76
N ALA A 132 15.95 5.01 -41.08
CA ALA A 132 15.88 5.82 -42.30
C ALA A 132 15.95 4.93 -43.55
N ALA A 133 16.88 3.98 -43.62
CA ALA A 133 17.01 3.05 -44.73
C ALA A 133 15.76 2.16 -44.91
N ASP A 134 15.17 1.72 -43.81
CA ASP A 134 13.93 0.94 -43.81
C ASP A 134 12.73 1.79 -44.27
N MET A 135 12.60 3.03 -43.82
CA MET A 135 11.60 3.97 -44.31
C MET A 135 11.77 4.27 -45.81
N GLN A 136 13.00 4.51 -46.27
CA GLN A 136 13.33 4.76 -47.69
C GLN A 136 13.01 3.56 -48.59
N ARG A 137 13.07 2.32 -48.05
CA ARG A 137 12.70 1.11 -48.79
C ARG A 137 11.25 1.14 -49.26
N PHE A 138 10.35 1.70 -48.45
CA PHE A 138 8.93 1.87 -48.80
C PHE A 138 8.64 3.07 -49.71
N SER A 139 9.68 3.85 -50.03
CA SER A 139 9.65 4.94 -51.01
C SER A 139 10.16 4.55 -52.40
N ARG A 140 10.51 3.28 -52.63
CA ARG A 140 10.87 2.76 -53.95
C ARG A 140 9.62 2.49 -54.80
N PRO A 141 9.62 2.76 -56.12
CA PRO A 141 8.47 2.57 -57.01
C PRO A 141 7.73 1.23 -56.85
N GLU A 142 8.48 0.14 -56.69
CA GLU A 142 7.97 -1.23 -56.52
C GLU A 142 7.28 -1.44 -55.16
N ARG A 143 7.73 -0.74 -54.12
CA ARG A 143 7.18 -0.83 -52.75
C ARG A 143 6.12 0.24 -52.45
N LEU A 144 5.95 1.25 -53.32
CA LEU A 144 4.85 2.24 -53.20
C LEU A 144 3.47 1.57 -53.28
N ILE A 145 3.40 0.45 -54.00
CA ILE A 145 2.15 -0.26 -54.29
C ILE A 145 1.78 -1.24 -53.20
N ASN A 146 2.72 -1.81 -52.43
CA ASN A 146 2.39 -2.79 -51.37
C ASN A 146 2.51 -2.20 -49.96
N GLY A 147 3.30 -1.14 -49.79
CA GLY A 147 3.50 -0.44 -48.52
C GLY A 147 4.03 -1.32 -47.36
N PRO A 148 4.24 -0.74 -46.18
CA PRO A 148 4.59 -1.47 -44.96
C PRO A 148 3.36 -2.11 -44.30
N THR A 149 3.58 -3.21 -43.58
CA THR A 149 2.55 -3.85 -42.76
C THR A 149 2.30 -3.07 -41.46
N ILE A 150 1.19 -3.36 -40.77
CA ILE A 150 0.84 -2.72 -39.49
C ILE A 150 1.86 -3.04 -38.39
N THR A 151 2.31 -4.29 -38.31
CA THR A 151 3.38 -4.70 -37.40
C THR A 151 4.66 -3.90 -37.68
N HIS A 152 4.91 -3.59 -38.96
CA HIS A 152 6.03 -2.75 -39.37
C HIS A 152 5.85 -1.29 -38.95
N PHE A 153 4.63 -0.72 -39.10
CA PHE A 153 4.33 0.62 -38.57
C PHE A 153 4.56 0.71 -37.07
N TRP A 154 4.05 -0.25 -36.30
CA TRP A 154 4.28 -0.29 -34.86
C TRP A 154 5.77 -0.42 -34.53
N SER A 155 6.54 -1.18 -35.30
CA SER A 155 8.00 -1.30 -35.12
C SER A 155 8.70 0.04 -35.40
N MET A 156 8.34 0.74 -36.48
CA MET A 156 8.86 2.08 -36.78
C MET A 156 8.50 3.10 -35.69
N ILE A 157 7.24 3.11 -35.24
CA ILE A 157 6.74 4.03 -34.21
C ILE A 157 7.40 3.75 -32.86
N LYS A 158 7.51 2.49 -32.45
CA LYS A 158 8.17 2.11 -31.19
C LYS A 158 9.66 2.47 -31.20
N LEU A 159 10.36 2.27 -32.31
CA LEU A 159 11.76 2.70 -32.42
C LEU A 159 11.90 4.23 -32.37
N LEU A 160 11.01 4.95 -33.07
CA LEU A 160 10.98 6.41 -33.03
C LEU A 160 10.66 6.94 -31.63
N ASP A 161 9.72 6.31 -30.91
CA ASP A 161 9.41 6.63 -29.52
C ASP A 161 10.63 6.46 -28.60
N VAL A 162 11.38 5.36 -28.75
CA VAL A 162 12.63 5.13 -28.01
C VAL A 162 13.67 6.22 -28.32
N LEU A 163 13.86 6.60 -29.59
CA LEU A 163 14.78 7.67 -29.98
C LEU A 163 14.37 9.03 -29.38
N VAL A 164 13.07 9.34 -29.36
CA VAL A 164 12.54 10.58 -28.75
C VAL A 164 12.75 10.59 -27.24
N GLN A 165 12.49 9.47 -26.56
CA GLN A 165 12.72 9.34 -25.12
C GLN A 165 14.20 9.45 -24.76
N LEU A 166 15.10 8.80 -25.52
CA LEU A 166 16.55 8.89 -25.32
C LEU A 166 17.06 10.31 -25.45
N ASP A 167 16.60 11.06 -26.46
CA ASP A 167 17.03 12.44 -26.65
C ASP A 167 16.51 13.32 -25.50
N HIS A 168 15.25 13.11 -25.09
CA HIS A 168 14.68 13.82 -23.95
C HIS A 168 15.43 13.54 -22.64
N LEU A 169 15.70 12.27 -22.33
CA LEU A 169 16.47 11.84 -21.14
C LEU A 169 17.89 12.41 -21.15
N LYS A 170 18.58 12.35 -22.30
CA LYS A 170 19.91 12.94 -22.47
C LYS A 170 19.89 14.44 -22.13
N ASN A 171 18.88 15.16 -22.63
CA ASN A 171 18.75 16.61 -22.41
C ASN A 171 18.31 16.95 -20.97
N ALA A 172 17.63 16.03 -20.27
CA ALA A 172 17.17 16.22 -18.90
C ALA A 172 18.30 16.04 -17.85
N LYS A 173 19.36 15.31 -18.17
CA LYS A 173 20.45 14.96 -17.23
C LYS A 173 21.64 15.91 -17.31
N ALA A 174 21.60 16.98 -16.51
CA ALA A 174 22.69 17.96 -16.43
C ALA A 174 24.02 17.41 -15.87
N SER A 175 24.01 16.27 -15.18
CA SER A 175 25.21 15.61 -14.66
C SER A 175 26.11 15.04 -15.75
N ILE A 176 25.54 14.57 -16.85
CA ILE A 176 26.28 13.96 -17.97
C ILE A 176 27.31 14.93 -18.57
N PRO A 177 26.96 16.16 -19.02
CA PRO A 177 27.96 17.08 -19.57
C PRO A 177 28.97 17.57 -18.51
N ASN A 178 28.59 17.60 -17.23
CA ASN A 178 29.50 17.97 -16.14
C ASN A 178 30.56 16.90 -15.91
N ASP A 179 30.16 15.63 -15.82
CA ASP A 179 31.06 14.49 -15.67
C ASP A 179 31.99 14.36 -16.88
N PHE A 180 31.44 14.52 -18.08
CA PHE A 180 32.23 14.52 -19.32
C PHE A 180 33.29 15.63 -19.34
N SER A 181 32.95 16.83 -18.86
CA SER A 181 33.90 17.95 -18.76
C SER A 181 35.07 17.64 -17.81
N TRP A 182 34.80 16.94 -16.70
CA TRP A 182 35.84 16.46 -15.79
C TRP A 182 36.68 15.36 -16.41
N TYR A 183 36.03 14.38 -17.06
CA TYR A 183 36.70 13.32 -17.78
C TYR A 183 37.70 13.88 -18.80
N LYS A 184 37.30 14.84 -19.65
CA LYS A 184 38.19 15.49 -20.63
C LYS A 184 39.40 16.18 -19.98
N ARG A 185 39.21 16.82 -18.82
CA ARG A 185 40.33 17.42 -18.05
C ARG A 185 41.29 16.36 -17.54
N THR A 186 40.78 15.29 -16.93
CA THR A 186 41.61 14.19 -16.41
C THR A 186 42.35 13.45 -17.51
N PHE A 187 41.69 13.19 -18.64
CA PHE A 187 42.31 12.63 -19.84
C PHE A 187 43.50 13.47 -20.29
N THR A 188 43.37 14.80 -20.32
CA THR A 188 44.46 15.70 -20.73
C THR A 188 45.69 15.58 -19.81
N GLN A 189 45.49 15.30 -18.53
CA GLN A 189 46.58 15.13 -17.56
C GLN A 189 47.24 13.74 -17.64
N VAL A 190 46.44 12.69 -17.85
CA VAL A 190 46.90 11.30 -17.81
C VAL A 190 47.47 10.83 -19.16
N SER A 191 46.92 11.33 -20.27
CA SER A 191 47.28 10.88 -21.63
C SER A 191 48.61 11.42 -22.17
N ILE A 192 49.31 12.29 -21.42
CA ILE A 192 50.56 12.94 -21.85
C ILE A 192 51.64 11.93 -22.29
N GLN A 193 51.60 10.71 -21.74
CA GLN A 193 52.58 9.65 -22.00
C GLN A 193 52.05 8.55 -22.94
N TRP A 194 50.81 8.66 -23.44
CA TRP A 194 50.15 7.60 -24.22
C TRP A 194 50.44 7.73 -25.72
N GLN A 195 50.48 6.60 -26.42
CA GLN A 195 50.50 6.56 -27.89
C GLN A 195 49.06 6.62 -28.41
N ASP A 196 48.83 7.23 -29.58
CA ASP A 196 47.50 7.38 -30.22
C ASP A 196 46.49 8.36 -29.55
N THR A 197 46.99 9.43 -28.90
CA THR A 197 46.11 10.41 -28.23
C THR A 197 45.24 11.26 -29.16
N ASP A 198 45.64 11.45 -30.42
CA ASP A 198 44.96 12.38 -31.32
C ASP A 198 43.62 11.84 -31.84
N SER A 199 43.54 10.56 -32.19
CA SER A 199 42.27 9.91 -32.55
C SER A 199 41.27 9.90 -31.39
N MET A 200 41.74 9.63 -30.17
CA MET A 200 40.91 9.71 -28.96
C MET A 200 40.39 11.13 -28.71
N ARG A 201 41.20 12.17 -28.99
CA ARG A 201 40.73 13.57 -28.87
C ARG A 201 39.60 13.88 -29.85
N GLU A 202 39.70 13.42 -31.09
CA GLU A 202 38.64 13.59 -32.09
C GLU A 202 37.33 12.92 -31.63
N GLU A 203 37.38 11.67 -31.15
CA GLU A 203 36.20 10.98 -30.61
C GLU A 203 35.57 11.73 -29.42
N LEU A 204 36.39 12.35 -28.57
CA LEU A 204 35.89 13.16 -27.45
C LEU A 204 35.26 14.47 -27.91
N ASP A 205 35.80 15.11 -28.94
CA ASP A 205 35.20 16.31 -29.51
C ASP A 205 33.83 16.00 -30.15
N ASP A 206 33.71 14.88 -30.85
CA ASP A 206 32.43 14.40 -31.39
C ASP A 206 31.40 14.09 -30.29
N LEU A 207 31.83 13.40 -29.23
CA LEU A 207 30.96 13.13 -28.07
C LEU A 207 30.54 14.43 -27.38
N GLN A 208 31.42 15.42 -27.29
CA GLN A 208 31.09 16.74 -26.73
C GLN A 208 29.98 17.43 -27.53
N ILE A 209 30.04 17.38 -28.86
CA ILE A 209 28.99 17.94 -29.73
C ILE A 209 27.67 17.20 -29.50
N PHE A 210 27.70 15.87 -29.43
CA PHE A 210 26.50 15.06 -29.17
C PHE A 210 25.83 15.39 -27.82
N LEU A 211 26.62 15.53 -26.75
CA LEU A 211 26.10 15.79 -25.41
C LEU A 211 25.62 17.24 -25.23
N SER A 212 26.22 18.20 -25.94
CA SER A 212 25.86 19.63 -25.82
C SER A 212 24.71 20.06 -26.74
N THR A 213 24.50 19.36 -27.85
CA THR A 213 23.44 19.69 -28.81
C THR A 213 22.10 19.15 -28.33
N ARG A 214 21.11 20.02 -28.14
CA ARG A 214 19.73 19.61 -27.83
C ARG A 214 19.09 18.98 -29.08
N TRP A 215 18.28 17.94 -28.89
CA TRP A 215 17.65 17.20 -29.99
C TRP A 215 18.64 16.54 -30.99
N ALA A 216 19.86 16.23 -30.56
CA ALA A 216 20.92 15.71 -31.44
C ALA A 216 20.56 14.37 -32.12
N ILE A 217 19.82 13.48 -31.44
CA ILE A 217 19.41 12.18 -31.99
C ILE A 217 18.40 12.41 -33.11
N LEU A 218 17.43 13.29 -32.87
CA LEU A 218 16.42 13.62 -33.86
C LEU A 218 17.00 14.35 -35.08
N LEU A 219 17.95 15.26 -34.88
CA LEU A 219 18.66 15.94 -35.97
C LEU A 219 19.46 14.96 -36.82
N ASN A 220 20.11 13.99 -36.19
CA ASN A 220 20.81 12.91 -36.89
C ASN A 220 19.84 12.03 -37.69
N LEU A 221 18.69 11.67 -37.10
CA LEU A 221 17.63 10.94 -37.81
C LEU A 221 17.13 11.69 -39.05
N GLN A 222 16.89 13.00 -38.92
CA GLN A 222 16.53 13.84 -40.06
C GLN A 222 17.61 13.79 -41.15
N ALA A 223 18.88 13.96 -40.80
CA ALA A 223 19.98 13.92 -41.77
C ALA A 223 20.04 12.59 -42.53
N GLU A 224 19.89 11.46 -41.83
CA GLU A 224 19.87 10.12 -42.44
C GLU A 224 18.64 9.89 -43.34
N MET A 225 17.46 10.36 -42.92
CA MET A 225 16.22 10.22 -43.70
C MET A 225 16.27 10.98 -45.03
N PHE A 226 16.75 12.23 -45.01
CA PHE A 226 16.75 13.09 -46.20
C PHE A 226 17.99 12.95 -47.09
N ARG A 227 18.95 12.09 -46.71
CA ARG A 227 20.10 11.73 -47.56
C ARG A 227 19.69 11.21 -48.95
N ALA A 228 18.50 10.61 -49.08
CA ALA A 228 17.93 10.09 -50.32
C ALA A 228 16.50 10.61 -50.61
N ASN A 229 16.23 11.91 -50.46
CA ASN A 229 15.09 12.71 -51.00
C ASN A 229 13.70 12.06 -51.24
N THR A 230 13.28 11.02 -50.50
CA THR A 230 12.05 10.26 -50.83
C THR A 230 11.22 9.80 -49.62
N VAL A 231 11.51 10.24 -48.39
CA VAL A 231 10.89 9.69 -47.16
C VAL A 231 9.55 10.35 -46.76
N GLU A 232 9.17 11.45 -47.41
CA GLU A 232 7.97 12.22 -47.06
C GLU A 232 6.67 11.40 -47.12
N ASP A 233 6.54 10.53 -48.11
CA ASP A 233 5.32 9.73 -48.30
C ASP A 233 5.05 8.81 -47.11
N ILE A 234 6.07 8.12 -46.61
CA ILE A 234 5.94 7.18 -45.49
C ILE A 234 5.67 7.92 -44.18
N LEU A 235 6.27 9.10 -43.99
CA LEU A 235 5.97 9.95 -42.83
C LEU A 235 4.49 10.35 -42.80
N GLN A 236 3.93 10.76 -43.94
CA GLN A 236 2.50 11.09 -44.00
C GLN A 236 1.60 9.88 -43.72
N VAL A 237 1.97 8.68 -44.18
CA VAL A 237 1.23 7.45 -43.88
C VAL A 237 1.26 7.15 -42.38
N LEU A 238 2.42 7.29 -41.73
CA LEU A 238 2.57 7.12 -40.29
C LEU A 238 1.74 8.14 -39.49
N ILE A 239 1.70 9.41 -39.93
CA ILE A 239 0.86 10.43 -39.27
C ILE A 239 -0.62 10.05 -39.39
N VAL A 240 -1.09 9.59 -40.56
CA VAL A 240 -2.47 9.12 -40.73
C VAL A 240 -2.76 7.98 -39.76
N PHE A 241 -1.87 6.98 -39.70
CA PHE A 241 -2.01 5.84 -38.80
C PHE A 241 -2.09 6.27 -37.32
N CYS A 242 -1.22 7.17 -36.87
CA CYS A 242 -1.26 7.69 -35.49
C CYS A 242 -2.57 8.44 -35.19
N VAL A 243 -3.01 9.31 -36.09
CA VAL A 243 -4.23 10.11 -35.91
C VAL A 243 -5.47 9.21 -35.87
N GLU A 244 -5.58 8.23 -36.78
CA GLU A 244 -6.71 7.29 -36.80
C GLU A 244 -6.73 6.40 -35.56
N SER A 245 -5.56 5.87 -35.15
CA SER A 245 -5.44 5.04 -33.95
C SER A 245 -5.85 5.79 -32.67
N LEU A 246 -5.51 7.08 -32.57
CA LEU A 246 -5.86 7.92 -31.42
C LEU A 246 -7.33 8.35 -31.39
N GLU A 247 -7.93 8.65 -32.55
CA GLU A 247 -9.33 9.07 -32.64
C GLU A 247 -10.31 7.91 -32.44
N LEU A 248 -9.92 6.71 -32.85
CA LEU A 248 -10.74 5.50 -32.71
C LEU A 248 -10.53 4.78 -31.37
N ASP A 249 -9.57 5.24 -30.55
CA ASP A 249 -9.18 4.66 -29.26
C ASP A 249 -8.88 3.15 -29.33
N PHE A 250 -8.25 2.73 -30.43
CA PHE A 250 -7.95 1.31 -30.71
C PHE A 250 -6.70 0.78 -30.01
N ALA A 251 -6.04 1.58 -29.18
CA ALA A 251 -4.93 1.12 -28.35
C ALA A 251 -5.48 0.38 -27.12
N LEU A 252 -5.25 -0.93 -27.03
CA LEU A 252 -5.68 -1.70 -25.85
C LEU A 252 -4.88 -1.25 -24.61
N LEU A 253 -3.58 -1.05 -24.78
CA LEU A 253 -2.67 -0.68 -23.70
C LEU A 253 -2.43 0.83 -23.69
N PHE A 254 -2.49 1.44 -22.50
CA PHE A 254 -2.21 2.87 -22.32
C PHE A 254 -0.82 3.27 -22.85
N GLN A 255 0.16 2.37 -22.78
CA GLN A 255 1.51 2.60 -23.29
C GLN A 255 1.54 2.83 -24.80
N GLU A 256 0.69 2.11 -25.55
CA GLU A 256 0.56 2.26 -27.00
C GLU A 256 -0.03 3.64 -27.34
N ARG A 257 -1.07 4.06 -26.61
CA ARG A 257 -1.64 5.41 -26.73
C ARG A 257 -0.60 6.49 -26.43
N HIS A 258 0.15 6.36 -25.34
CA HIS A 258 1.19 7.33 -24.98
C HIS A 258 2.33 7.39 -26.00
N ALA A 259 2.74 6.26 -26.58
CA ALA A 259 3.76 6.22 -27.64
C ALA A 259 3.31 6.99 -28.90
N LEU A 260 2.06 6.79 -29.33
CA LEU A 260 1.48 7.53 -30.46
C LEU A 260 1.47 9.05 -30.19
N LEU A 261 1.08 9.45 -28.98
CA LEU A 261 1.05 10.86 -28.57
C LEU A 261 2.44 11.49 -28.50
N ARG A 262 3.48 10.77 -28.06
CA ARG A 262 4.88 11.27 -28.02
C ARG A 262 5.49 11.42 -29.41
N VAL A 263 5.21 10.48 -30.31
CA VAL A 263 5.80 10.42 -31.66
C VAL A 263 5.13 11.37 -32.64
N LEU A 264 3.81 11.60 -32.52
CA LEU A 264 3.04 12.41 -33.47
C LEU A 264 3.59 13.85 -33.69
N PRO A 265 3.96 14.64 -32.65
CA PRO A 265 4.55 15.97 -32.84
C PRO A 265 5.84 15.93 -33.66
N VAL A 266 6.68 14.91 -33.42
CA VAL A 266 7.97 14.73 -34.09
C VAL A 266 7.76 14.36 -35.56
N LEU A 267 6.84 13.44 -35.86
CA LEU A 267 6.49 13.10 -37.24
C LEU A 267 5.98 14.31 -38.02
N VAL A 268 5.14 15.16 -37.41
CA VAL A 268 4.62 16.38 -38.06
C VAL A 268 5.76 17.34 -38.41
N VAL A 269 6.73 17.54 -37.52
CA VAL A 269 7.91 18.36 -37.83
C VAL A 269 8.74 17.76 -38.95
N LEU A 270 9.06 16.47 -38.88
CA LEU A 270 9.86 15.77 -39.90
C LEU A 270 9.18 15.78 -41.28
N ALA A 271 7.84 15.71 -41.34
CA ALA A 271 7.07 15.73 -42.58
C ALA A 271 6.89 17.13 -43.20
N THR A 272 7.40 18.18 -42.56
CA THR A 272 7.26 19.58 -42.99
C THR A 272 8.62 20.22 -43.32
N SER A 273 9.47 19.47 -44.03
CA SER A 273 10.78 19.89 -44.52
C SER A 273 10.73 21.05 -45.53
N SER A 274 9.64 21.18 -46.29
CA SER A 274 9.40 22.25 -47.27
C SER A 274 7.94 22.72 -47.22
N GLU A 275 7.66 23.92 -47.73
CA GLU A 275 6.29 24.46 -47.84
C GLU A 275 5.38 23.57 -48.70
N LYS A 276 5.94 22.96 -49.76
CA LYS A 276 5.21 22.01 -50.62
C LYS A 276 4.79 20.76 -49.85
N ASP A 277 5.67 20.25 -49.00
CA ASP A 277 5.45 19.02 -48.23
C ASP A 277 4.40 19.30 -47.16
N ALA A 278 4.46 20.47 -46.53
CA ALA A 278 3.44 20.93 -45.58
C ALA A 278 2.05 21.04 -46.23
N GLU A 279 1.92 21.65 -47.41
CA GLU A 279 0.66 21.67 -48.15
C GLU A 279 0.16 20.26 -48.48
N SER A 280 1.06 19.36 -48.88
CA SER A 280 0.71 17.98 -49.22
C SER A 280 0.18 17.20 -48.00
N LEU A 281 0.83 17.35 -46.84
CA LEU A 281 0.38 16.78 -45.56
C LEU A 281 -1.01 17.30 -45.20
N TYR A 282 -1.24 18.62 -45.28
CA TYR A 282 -2.51 19.22 -44.88
C TYR A 282 -3.68 18.95 -45.84
N ARG A 283 -3.38 18.61 -47.10
CA ARG A 283 -4.39 18.04 -48.02
C ARG A 283 -4.83 16.65 -47.58
N ARG A 284 -3.93 15.87 -46.99
CA ARG A 284 -4.20 14.50 -46.54
C ARG A 284 -4.84 14.45 -45.15
N ILE A 285 -4.38 15.29 -44.22
CA ILE A 285 -4.89 15.39 -42.85
C ILE A 285 -5.25 16.83 -42.56
N LYS A 286 -6.51 17.08 -42.19
CA LYS A 286 -6.95 18.41 -41.77
C LYS A 286 -6.16 18.82 -40.52
N ILE A 287 -5.47 19.96 -40.58
CA ILE A 287 -4.71 20.53 -39.46
C ILE A 287 -5.52 20.66 -38.15
N ASN A 288 -6.84 20.86 -38.24
CA ASN A 288 -7.72 20.92 -37.07
C ASN A 288 -7.78 19.60 -36.29
N ARG A 289 -7.62 18.43 -36.94
CA ARG A 289 -7.54 17.13 -36.25
C ARG A 289 -6.30 17.07 -35.36
N LEU A 290 -5.14 17.45 -35.91
CA LEU A 290 -3.88 17.53 -35.17
C LEU A 290 -3.97 18.52 -34.00
N ILE A 291 -4.53 19.71 -34.25
CA ILE A 291 -4.75 20.71 -33.20
C ILE A 291 -5.62 20.16 -32.08
N ASN A 292 -6.71 19.46 -32.40
CA ASN A 292 -7.60 18.88 -31.39
C ASN A 292 -6.90 17.83 -30.53
N ILE A 293 -6.09 16.94 -31.13
CA ILE A 293 -5.32 15.94 -30.39
C ILE A 293 -4.35 16.62 -29.41
N PHE A 294 -3.51 17.54 -29.89
CA PHE A 294 -2.54 18.24 -29.03
C PHE A 294 -3.19 19.13 -27.97
N LYS A 295 -4.42 19.57 -28.21
CA LYS A 295 -5.23 20.35 -27.26
C LYS A 295 -5.86 19.49 -26.17
N ASN A 296 -6.26 18.26 -26.49
CA ASN A 296 -6.85 17.34 -25.52
C ASN A 296 -5.77 16.72 -24.64
N ASP A 297 -4.58 16.49 -25.20
CA ASP A 297 -3.44 15.86 -24.51
C ASP A 297 -2.21 16.81 -24.45
N PRO A 298 -2.29 17.93 -23.71
CA PRO A 298 -1.20 18.92 -23.66
C PRO A 298 0.03 18.48 -22.86
N VAL A 299 -0.11 17.45 -22.01
CA VAL A 299 0.94 16.89 -21.17
C VAL A 299 0.91 15.37 -21.31
N ILE A 300 2.01 14.77 -21.74
CA ILE A 300 2.09 13.33 -22.02
C ILE A 300 3.15 12.70 -21.11
N PRO A 301 2.86 11.55 -20.48
CA PRO A 301 3.87 10.79 -19.76
C PRO A 301 5.05 10.38 -20.66
N ALA A 302 6.28 10.61 -20.20
CA ALA A 302 7.49 10.28 -20.96
C ALA A 302 8.31 9.17 -20.30
N PHE A 303 8.66 9.38 -19.03
CA PHE A 303 9.35 8.43 -18.15
C PHE A 303 8.78 8.65 -16.71
N PRO A 304 9.00 7.79 -15.71
CA PRO A 304 8.33 7.83 -14.40
C PRO A 304 8.08 9.22 -13.79
N ASP A 305 9.11 10.05 -13.67
CA ASP A 305 9.06 11.42 -13.12
C ASP A 305 9.32 12.51 -14.18
N LEU A 306 9.11 12.16 -15.46
CA LEU A 306 9.31 13.04 -16.61
C LEU A 306 8.08 13.10 -17.50
N HIS A 307 7.81 14.30 -18.02
CA HIS A 307 6.68 14.55 -18.91
C HIS A 307 7.15 15.29 -20.16
N LEU A 308 6.42 15.08 -21.25
CA LEU A 308 6.58 15.80 -22.51
C LEU A 308 5.36 16.68 -22.75
N SER A 309 5.55 17.75 -23.51
CA SER A 309 4.45 18.55 -24.03
C SER A 309 4.55 18.66 -25.55
N PRO A 310 3.51 18.26 -26.30
CA PRO A 310 3.48 18.44 -27.76
C PRO A 310 3.81 19.87 -28.16
N ALA A 311 3.20 20.85 -27.51
CA ALA A 311 3.43 22.27 -27.79
C ALA A 311 4.89 22.68 -27.57
N ALA A 312 5.53 22.19 -26.50
CA ALA A 312 6.94 22.48 -26.23
C ALA A 312 7.87 21.83 -27.25
N ILE A 313 7.63 20.56 -27.63
CA ILE A 313 8.39 19.87 -28.67
C ILE A 313 8.32 20.65 -29.99
N LEU A 314 7.12 21.03 -30.43
CA LEU A 314 6.93 21.78 -31.67
C LEU A 314 7.64 23.15 -31.64
N LYS A 315 7.56 23.87 -30.51
CA LYS A 315 8.24 25.17 -30.32
C LYS A 315 9.76 25.02 -30.35
N GLU A 316 10.32 24.06 -29.62
CA GLU A 316 11.78 23.83 -29.57
C GLU A 316 12.35 23.37 -30.91
N LEU A 317 11.67 22.46 -31.59
CA LEU A 317 12.10 21.98 -32.90
C LEU A 317 11.99 23.06 -33.98
N SER A 318 11.06 24.02 -33.86
CA SER A 318 10.93 25.10 -34.85
C SER A 318 12.22 25.91 -35.08
N MET A 319 13.12 25.95 -34.09
CA MET A 319 14.42 26.61 -34.20
C MET A 319 15.40 25.87 -35.12
N TYR A 320 15.27 24.54 -35.22
CA TYR A 320 16.14 23.70 -36.05
C TYR A 320 15.54 23.42 -37.44
N PHE A 321 14.23 23.63 -37.61
CA PHE A 321 13.48 23.34 -38.83
C PHE A 321 12.83 24.64 -39.38
N PRO A 322 13.57 25.44 -40.18
CA PRO A 322 13.10 26.76 -40.63
C PRO A 322 11.81 26.72 -41.44
N SER A 323 11.58 25.66 -42.21
CA SER A 323 10.34 25.44 -42.98
C SER A 323 9.11 25.31 -42.08
N PHE A 324 9.25 24.63 -40.93
CA PHE A 324 8.17 24.46 -39.95
C PHE A 324 7.88 25.73 -39.16
N SER A 325 8.85 26.64 -39.01
CA SER A 325 8.67 27.92 -38.29
C SER A 325 7.55 28.80 -38.87
N SER A 326 7.19 28.59 -40.15
CA SER A 326 6.07 29.27 -40.82
C SER A 326 4.68 28.84 -40.31
N GLN A 327 4.58 27.70 -39.61
CA GLN A 327 3.32 27.07 -39.16
C GLN A 327 2.79 27.66 -37.85
N THR A 328 2.46 28.95 -37.88
CA THR A 328 1.99 29.72 -36.71
C THR A 328 0.84 29.07 -35.95
N ARG A 329 -0.11 28.41 -36.63
CA ARG A 329 -1.29 27.78 -35.97
C ARG A 329 -0.93 26.68 -34.97
N LEU A 330 0.10 25.89 -35.25
CA LEU A 330 0.58 24.84 -34.34
C LEU A 330 1.49 25.42 -33.25
N LEU A 331 2.26 26.46 -33.56
CA LEU A 331 3.15 27.14 -32.61
C LEU A 331 2.40 28.02 -31.60
N THR A 332 1.16 28.42 -31.88
CA THR A 332 0.28 29.14 -30.95
C THR A 332 -0.38 28.26 -29.88
N LEU A 333 -0.13 26.94 -29.88
CA LEU A 333 -0.67 26.06 -28.85
C LEU A 333 -0.06 26.41 -27.46
N PRO A 334 -0.89 26.47 -26.40
CA PRO A 334 -0.41 26.83 -25.08
C PRO A 334 0.48 25.71 -24.52
N ALA A 335 1.67 26.09 -24.04
CA ALA A 335 2.50 25.19 -23.26
C ALA A 335 1.91 24.97 -21.85
N PRO A 336 2.25 23.90 -21.12
CA PRO A 336 1.61 23.56 -19.85
C PRO A 336 1.69 24.67 -18.78
N HIS A 337 2.80 25.41 -18.76
CA HIS A 337 3.04 26.54 -17.86
C HIS A 337 2.29 27.82 -18.26
N GLU A 338 1.83 27.92 -19.51
CA GLU A 338 1.02 29.04 -20.04
C GLU A 338 -0.47 28.87 -19.69
N ILE A 339 -0.87 27.69 -19.23
CA ILE A 339 -2.24 27.39 -18.82
C ILE A 339 -2.44 27.84 -17.36
N PRO A 340 -3.48 28.63 -17.03
CA PRO A 340 -3.68 29.17 -15.69
C PRO A 340 -3.84 28.09 -14.60
N PRO A 341 -3.40 28.37 -13.35
CA PRO A 341 -3.48 27.45 -12.20
C PRO A 341 -4.90 27.34 -11.60
N ARG A 342 -5.08 26.32 -10.75
CA ARG A 342 -6.35 25.89 -10.11
C ARG A 342 -7.05 26.97 -9.26
N GLU A 343 -6.31 27.93 -8.72
CA GLU A 343 -6.77 28.90 -7.70
C GLU A 343 -7.63 30.06 -8.25
N MET A 344 -7.89 30.13 -9.56
CA MET A 344 -8.69 31.19 -10.17
C MET A 344 -10.20 30.88 -10.21
N GLN A 345 -10.73 30.23 -9.16
CA GLN A 345 -12.12 29.75 -9.08
C GLN A 345 -13.16 30.82 -8.68
N GLU A 346 -12.74 31.96 -8.14
CA GLU A 346 -13.66 33.05 -7.83
C GLU A 346 -13.71 34.01 -9.02
N TYR A 347 -14.66 33.87 -9.96
CA TYR A 347 -15.28 34.94 -10.79
C TYR A 347 -16.07 34.31 -11.97
N PRO A 348 -17.20 34.93 -12.42
CA PRO A 348 -18.21 34.25 -13.22
C PRO A 348 -17.82 33.91 -14.66
N SER A 349 -18.48 32.86 -15.13
CA SER A 349 -18.35 32.06 -16.36
C SER A 349 -18.83 32.77 -17.63
N HIS A 350 -18.05 33.73 -18.14
CA HIS A 350 -18.35 34.40 -19.42
C HIS A 350 -17.23 34.34 -20.49
N CYS A 351 -16.19 33.51 -20.34
CA CYS A 351 -15.16 33.32 -21.36
C CYS A 351 -14.94 31.84 -21.70
N ASP A 352 -15.25 31.43 -22.94
CA ASP A 352 -15.06 30.06 -23.48
C ASP A 352 -13.65 29.49 -23.25
N PHE A 353 -12.64 30.36 -23.19
CA PHE A 353 -11.24 29.99 -23.01
C PHE A 353 -10.91 29.47 -21.60
N LYS A 354 -11.56 30.00 -20.55
CA LYS A 354 -11.36 29.53 -19.16
C LYS A 354 -12.06 28.19 -18.91
N LEU A 355 -13.24 28.01 -19.49
CA LEU A 355 -14.00 26.76 -19.41
C LEU A 355 -13.23 25.59 -20.02
N TYR A 356 -12.58 25.83 -21.17
CA TYR A 356 -11.73 24.85 -21.83
C TYR A 356 -10.58 24.34 -20.93
N PHE A 357 -9.83 25.23 -20.28
CA PHE A 357 -8.76 24.80 -19.37
C PHE A 357 -9.25 24.09 -18.12
N TYR A 358 -10.40 24.52 -17.59
CA TYR A 358 -11.04 23.84 -16.47
C TYR A 358 -11.44 22.40 -16.84
N LEU A 359 -11.98 22.18 -18.03
CA LEU A 359 -12.33 20.85 -18.52
C LEU A 359 -11.11 19.94 -18.67
N ILE A 360 -9.98 20.47 -19.17
CA ILE A 360 -8.72 19.73 -19.25
C ILE A 360 -8.23 19.35 -17.85
N ILE A 361 -8.19 20.30 -16.90
CA ILE A 361 -7.78 20.00 -15.52
C ILE A 361 -8.64 18.86 -14.95
N ARG A 362 -9.95 18.91 -15.19
CA ARG A 362 -10.85 17.86 -14.69
C ARG A 362 -10.56 16.49 -15.27
N GLN A 363 -10.15 16.41 -16.55
CA GLN A 363 -9.81 15.17 -17.24
C GLN A 363 -8.60 14.46 -16.62
N TYR A 364 -7.59 15.19 -16.17
CA TYR A 364 -6.36 14.61 -15.60
C TYR A 364 -6.48 14.23 -14.12
N LEU A 365 -7.39 14.85 -13.36
CA LEU A 365 -7.48 14.64 -11.93
C LEU A 365 -8.46 13.50 -11.58
N ILE A 366 -7.92 12.42 -11.01
CA ILE A 366 -8.62 11.19 -10.60
C ILE A 366 -9.83 11.50 -9.70
N VAL A 367 -9.73 12.52 -8.83
CA VAL A 367 -10.81 12.93 -7.93
C VAL A 367 -12.13 13.24 -8.65
N ASN A 368 -12.08 13.67 -9.92
CA ASN A 368 -13.29 13.92 -10.73
C ASN A 368 -13.91 12.65 -11.31
N HIS A 369 -13.16 11.57 -11.38
CA HIS A 369 -13.54 10.31 -12.02
C HIS A 369 -13.80 9.17 -11.03
N ILE A 370 -13.35 9.32 -9.78
CA ILE A 370 -13.40 8.24 -8.78
C ILE A 370 -14.80 7.69 -8.54
N GLY A 371 -15.84 8.54 -8.59
CA GLY A 371 -17.23 8.09 -8.45
C GLY A 371 -17.66 7.12 -9.56
N ALA A 372 -17.26 7.38 -10.81
CA ALA A 372 -17.54 6.48 -11.93
C ALA A 372 -16.68 5.22 -11.85
N ILE A 373 -15.41 5.36 -11.48
CA ILE A 373 -14.48 4.24 -11.33
C ILE A 373 -14.98 3.24 -10.28
N ARG A 374 -15.49 3.71 -9.13
CA ARG A 374 -16.08 2.82 -8.10
C ARG A 374 -17.26 2.02 -8.66
N ALA A 375 -18.16 2.68 -9.39
CA ALA A 375 -19.31 2.01 -10.00
C ALA A 375 -18.89 0.98 -11.06
N GLU A 376 -17.90 1.32 -11.90
CA GLU A 376 -17.32 0.41 -12.89
C GLU A 376 -16.62 -0.79 -12.22
N HIS A 377 -15.86 -0.55 -11.15
CA HIS A 377 -15.19 -1.59 -10.37
C HIS A 377 -16.19 -2.56 -9.76
N ASP A 378 -17.24 -2.06 -9.11
CA ASP A 378 -18.23 -2.89 -8.43
C ASP A 378 -19.02 -3.74 -9.43
N ASP A 379 -19.47 -3.13 -10.53
CA ASP A 379 -20.19 -3.81 -11.61
C ASP A 379 -19.30 -4.89 -12.27
N PHE A 380 -18.06 -4.55 -12.62
CA PHE A 380 -17.11 -5.51 -13.19
C PHE A 380 -16.82 -6.66 -12.23
N SER A 381 -16.55 -6.37 -10.96
CA SER A 381 -16.19 -7.39 -9.96
C SER A 381 -17.31 -8.41 -9.76
N ILE A 382 -18.56 -7.95 -9.71
CA ILE A 382 -19.75 -8.80 -9.58
C ILE A 382 -19.92 -9.68 -10.83
N ARG A 383 -19.84 -9.09 -12.03
CA ARG A 383 -19.97 -9.83 -13.30
C ARG A 383 -18.83 -10.84 -13.49
N PHE A 384 -17.60 -10.43 -13.21
CA PHE A 384 -16.43 -11.31 -13.27
C PHE A 384 -16.56 -12.50 -12.32
N ALA A 385 -16.96 -12.25 -11.06
CA ALA A 385 -17.17 -13.33 -10.09
C ALA A 385 -18.28 -14.29 -10.54
N SER A 386 -19.37 -13.78 -11.09
CA SER A 386 -20.46 -14.58 -11.66
C SER A 386 -19.96 -15.47 -12.81
N SER A 387 -19.26 -14.90 -13.78
CA SER A 387 -18.74 -15.64 -14.93
C SER A 387 -17.63 -16.62 -14.55
N LYS A 388 -16.80 -16.29 -13.55
CA LYS A 388 -15.84 -17.24 -12.95
C LYS A 388 -16.57 -18.45 -12.38
N ASN A 389 -17.65 -18.25 -11.62
CA ASN A 389 -18.42 -19.34 -11.05
C ASN A 389 -19.06 -20.21 -12.15
N GLN A 390 -19.59 -19.60 -13.22
CA GLN A 390 -20.10 -20.34 -14.38
C GLN A 390 -19.00 -21.19 -15.05
N MET A 391 -17.78 -20.66 -15.20
CA MET A 391 -16.64 -21.41 -15.71
C MET A 391 -16.25 -22.61 -14.84
N VAL A 392 -16.30 -22.46 -13.51
CA VAL A 392 -16.04 -23.56 -12.56
C VAL A 392 -17.12 -24.65 -12.67
N ILE A 393 -18.39 -24.26 -12.80
CA ILE A 393 -19.51 -25.20 -13.01
C ILE A 393 -19.33 -25.93 -14.34
N LEU A 394 -18.95 -25.23 -15.41
CA LEU A 394 -18.72 -25.81 -16.72
C LEU A 394 -17.62 -26.88 -16.67
N LYS A 395 -16.48 -26.62 -15.99
CA LYS A 395 -15.39 -27.60 -15.85
C LYS A 395 -15.75 -28.82 -15.00
N SER A 396 -16.73 -28.71 -14.10
CA SER A 396 -17.16 -29.81 -13.23
C SER A 396 -18.31 -30.63 -13.81
N THR A 397 -18.94 -30.18 -14.90
CA THR A 397 -20.07 -30.85 -15.52
C THR A 397 -19.62 -31.74 -16.67
N ASP A 398 -19.67 -33.06 -16.49
CA ASP A 398 -19.43 -34.02 -17.56
C ASP A 398 -20.56 -33.98 -18.61
N GLY A 399 -20.21 -33.78 -19.88
CA GLY A 399 -21.17 -33.78 -20.99
C GLY A 399 -22.07 -32.55 -21.05
N ALA A 400 -21.57 -31.38 -20.66
CA ALA A 400 -22.27 -30.10 -20.76
C ALA A 400 -22.79 -29.83 -22.18
N ASP A 401 -23.96 -29.18 -22.26
CA ASP A 401 -24.55 -28.74 -23.53
C ASP A 401 -23.56 -27.85 -24.33
N SER A 402 -23.43 -28.11 -25.63
CA SER A 402 -22.43 -27.45 -26.47
C SER A 402 -22.72 -25.97 -26.68
N ASP A 403 -24.00 -25.59 -26.70
CA ASP A 403 -24.39 -24.20 -26.90
C ASP A 403 -24.19 -23.39 -25.62
N TRP A 404 -24.60 -23.93 -24.47
CA TRP A 404 -24.29 -23.34 -23.18
C TRP A 404 -22.77 -23.21 -22.93
N SER A 405 -21.98 -24.25 -23.27
CA SER A 405 -20.52 -24.19 -23.16
C SER A 405 -19.93 -23.06 -24.01
N ARG A 406 -20.43 -22.84 -25.22
CA ARG A 406 -19.95 -21.77 -26.10
C ARG A 406 -20.30 -20.39 -25.54
N GLU A 407 -21.52 -20.22 -25.05
CA GLU A 407 -21.99 -18.98 -24.44
C GLU A 407 -21.15 -18.61 -23.20
N VAL A 408 -20.92 -19.55 -22.28
CA VAL A 408 -20.13 -19.28 -21.07
C VAL A 408 -18.68 -18.89 -21.41
N LYS A 409 -18.03 -19.59 -22.35
CA LYS A 409 -16.67 -19.27 -22.79
C LYS A 409 -16.60 -17.92 -23.51
N GLY A 410 -17.60 -17.59 -24.34
CA GLY A 410 -17.73 -16.29 -25.00
C GLY A 410 -17.91 -15.14 -24.00
N ASN A 411 -18.82 -15.30 -23.05
CA ASN A 411 -19.05 -14.32 -21.98
C ASN A 411 -17.77 -14.08 -21.14
N MET A 412 -17.00 -15.13 -20.85
CA MET A 412 -15.72 -15.00 -20.16
C MET A 412 -14.69 -14.23 -21.00
N TYR A 413 -14.61 -14.48 -22.30
CA TYR A 413 -13.74 -13.74 -23.21
C TYR A 413 -14.07 -12.24 -23.21
N ASP A 414 -15.34 -11.88 -23.36
CA ASP A 414 -15.78 -10.47 -23.38
C ASP A 414 -15.44 -9.75 -22.06
N ILE A 415 -15.66 -10.42 -20.92
CA ILE A 415 -15.30 -9.88 -19.61
C ILE A 415 -13.78 -9.71 -19.45
N VAL A 416 -12.96 -10.63 -19.97
CA VAL A 416 -11.49 -10.48 -19.93
C VAL A 416 -11.04 -9.27 -20.76
N VAL A 417 -11.60 -9.09 -21.96
CA VAL A 417 -11.30 -7.92 -22.80
C VAL A 417 -11.68 -6.63 -22.08
N GLU A 418 -12.87 -6.58 -21.48
CA GLU A 418 -13.32 -5.45 -20.69
C GLU A 418 -12.38 -5.18 -19.49
N GLY A 419 -11.95 -6.22 -18.78
CA GLY A 419 -11.01 -6.11 -17.67
C GLY A 419 -9.68 -5.49 -18.08
N PHE A 420 -9.13 -5.88 -19.23
CA PHE A 420 -7.90 -5.28 -19.77
C PHE A 420 -8.10 -3.81 -20.15
N GLN A 421 -9.22 -3.47 -20.79
CA GLN A 421 -9.54 -2.09 -21.11
C GLN A 421 -9.71 -1.24 -19.85
N LEU A 422 -10.40 -1.74 -18.82
CA LEU A 422 -10.57 -1.07 -17.53
C LEU A 422 -9.24 -0.80 -16.86
N LEU A 423 -8.41 -1.84 -16.67
CA LEU A 423 -7.10 -1.72 -16.04
C LEU A 423 -6.18 -0.77 -16.82
N SER A 424 -6.14 -0.89 -18.15
CA SER A 424 -5.38 0.00 -19.03
C SER A 424 -5.78 1.47 -18.86
N ARG A 425 -7.08 1.74 -18.87
CA ARG A 425 -7.63 3.10 -18.76
C ARG A 425 -7.48 3.66 -17.33
N TRP A 426 -7.44 2.82 -16.31
CA TRP A 426 -7.22 3.24 -14.92
C TRP A 426 -5.73 3.53 -14.67
N THR A 427 -4.83 2.62 -15.06
CA THR A 427 -3.38 2.80 -14.92
C THR A 427 -2.86 3.95 -15.78
N GLY A 428 -3.37 4.10 -17.01
CA GLY A 428 -3.08 5.26 -17.87
C GLY A 428 -3.43 6.58 -17.19
N ARG A 429 -4.57 6.67 -16.48
CA ARG A 429 -4.95 7.87 -15.74
C ARG A 429 -4.03 8.20 -14.57
N VAL A 430 -3.46 7.19 -13.90
CA VAL A 430 -2.47 7.43 -12.85
C VAL A 430 -1.23 8.10 -13.47
N TRP A 431 -0.73 7.56 -14.58
CA TRP A 431 0.38 8.14 -15.34
C TRP A 431 0.09 9.58 -15.79
N GLU A 432 -1.08 9.81 -16.38
CA GLU A 432 -1.53 11.12 -16.84
C GLU A 432 -1.59 12.13 -15.68
N GLN A 433 -2.20 11.77 -14.54
CA GLN A 433 -2.26 12.64 -13.38
C GLN A 433 -0.86 13.00 -12.86
N CYS A 434 0.05 12.03 -12.77
CA CYS A 434 1.42 12.27 -12.33
C CYS A 434 2.13 13.24 -13.28
N ALA A 435 2.08 13.00 -14.59
CA ALA A 435 2.66 13.88 -15.60
C ALA A 435 2.08 15.31 -15.50
N TRP A 436 0.76 15.43 -15.29
CA TRP A 436 0.10 16.71 -15.08
C TRP A 436 0.61 17.45 -13.84
N LYS A 437 0.71 16.74 -12.70
CA LYS A 437 1.21 17.30 -11.43
C LYS A 437 2.68 17.71 -11.53
N PHE A 438 3.53 16.91 -12.19
CA PHE A 438 4.94 17.26 -12.44
C PHE A 438 5.11 18.48 -13.35
N SER A 439 4.22 18.66 -14.32
CA SER A 439 4.21 19.86 -15.18
C SER A 439 3.80 21.14 -14.45
N ARG A 440 3.24 21.03 -13.23
CA ARG A 440 2.70 22.15 -12.45
C ARG A 440 3.07 22.07 -10.97
N PRO A 441 4.28 22.51 -10.60
CA PRO A 441 4.66 22.68 -9.21
C PRO A 441 3.71 23.61 -8.46
N CYS A 442 3.40 23.28 -7.21
CA CYS A 442 2.70 24.15 -6.27
C CYS A 442 3.50 25.46 -6.07
N LYS A 443 2.81 26.60 -6.13
CA LYS A 443 3.44 27.93 -6.04
C LYS A 443 3.64 28.40 -4.61
N ASP A 444 2.68 28.13 -3.72
CA ASP A 444 2.68 28.55 -2.31
C ASP A 444 2.29 27.35 -1.41
N PRO A 445 3.27 26.62 -0.83
CA PRO A 445 2.97 25.63 0.20
C PRO A 445 2.33 26.35 1.38
N ALA A 446 1.09 25.97 1.74
CA ALA A 446 0.40 26.57 2.86
C ALA A 446 1.29 26.48 4.11
N SER A 447 1.66 27.63 4.67
CA SER A 447 2.44 27.74 5.91
C SER A 447 1.61 27.24 7.09
N PHE A 448 1.58 25.92 7.29
CA PHE A 448 0.81 25.31 8.37
C PHE A 448 1.49 25.39 9.74
N ASP A 449 2.74 25.84 9.83
CA ASP A 449 3.41 26.12 11.10
C ASP A 449 4.12 27.48 11.07
N SER A 450 3.63 28.42 11.87
CA SER A 450 4.17 29.77 12.05
C SER A 450 5.44 29.83 12.91
N TYR A 451 6.30 28.79 12.87
CA TYR A 451 7.53 28.73 13.65
C TYR A 451 8.80 28.36 12.89
N GLU A 452 8.74 27.97 11.60
CA GLU A 452 9.96 27.78 10.81
C GLU A 452 10.17 28.90 9.80
N SER A 453 11.00 29.86 10.21
CA SER A 453 11.58 30.87 9.33
C SER A 453 12.27 30.21 8.13
N SER A 454 11.78 30.48 6.91
CA SER A 454 12.47 30.31 5.63
C SER A 454 13.04 28.92 5.33
N THR A 455 12.21 27.86 5.38
CA THR A 455 12.57 26.58 4.76
C THR A 455 12.40 26.68 3.24
N THR A 456 13.51 26.56 2.51
CA THR A 456 13.47 26.43 1.04
C THR A 456 13.05 25.01 0.70
N PHE A 457 11.81 24.83 0.24
CA PHE A 457 11.29 23.52 -0.16
C PHE A 457 11.98 23.01 -1.43
N PHE A 458 12.29 21.71 -1.47
CA PHE A 458 12.79 21.06 -2.69
C PHE A 458 11.75 21.15 -3.82
N ASP A 459 12.21 21.22 -5.06
CA ASP A 459 11.28 21.30 -6.21
C ASP A 459 10.41 20.05 -6.35
N TYR A 460 10.91 18.89 -5.93
CA TYR A 460 10.14 17.65 -5.88
C TYR A 460 8.96 17.72 -4.89
N GLU A 461 9.16 18.34 -3.73
CA GLU A 461 8.08 18.50 -2.73
C GLU A 461 6.90 19.30 -3.29
N LYS A 462 7.19 20.31 -4.11
CA LYS A 462 6.17 21.17 -4.73
C LYS A 462 5.31 20.43 -5.75
N VAL A 463 5.84 19.40 -6.40
CA VAL A 463 5.10 18.61 -7.40
C VAL A 463 4.47 17.34 -6.81
N VAL A 464 4.93 16.89 -5.64
CA VAL A 464 4.42 15.72 -4.93
C VAL A 464 3.78 16.11 -3.60
N ARG A 465 4.53 16.23 -2.51
CA ARG A 465 4.02 16.43 -1.14
C ARG A 465 2.92 17.50 -1.03
N TRP A 466 3.15 18.65 -1.65
CA TRP A 466 2.28 19.82 -1.58
C TRP A 466 1.28 19.94 -2.75
N ASN A 467 1.34 19.04 -3.74
CA ASN A 467 0.50 19.11 -4.94
C ASN A 467 -0.70 18.15 -4.90
N TYR A 468 -0.81 17.31 -3.86
CA TYR A 468 -1.91 16.36 -3.68
C TYR A 468 -2.73 16.74 -2.44
N THR A 469 -3.98 17.14 -2.66
CA THR A 469 -4.93 17.41 -1.56
C THR A 469 -5.31 16.10 -0.85
N PRO A 470 -5.84 16.14 0.39
CA PRO A 470 -6.34 14.95 1.08
C PRO A 470 -7.33 14.13 0.23
N ASP A 471 -8.27 14.80 -0.44
CA ASP A 471 -9.23 14.13 -1.34
C ASP A 471 -8.57 13.48 -2.56
N GLU A 472 -7.51 14.10 -3.11
CA GLU A 472 -6.75 13.51 -4.22
C GLU A 472 -5.91 12.32 -3.77
N ARG A 473 -5.34 12.35 -2.56
CA ARG A 473 -4.64 11.21 -1.95
C ARG A 473 -5.59 10.04 -1.73
N LYS A 474 -6.78 10.32 -1.16
CA LYS A 474 -7.85 9.33 -1.02
C LYS A 474 -8.26 8.74 -2.37
N ALA A 475 -8.52 9.58 -3.37
CA ALA A 475 -8.93 9.11 -4.70
C ALA A 475 -7.82 8.28 -5.40
N LEU A 476 -6.55 8.66 -5.23
CA LEU A 476 -5.42 7.88 -5.76
C LEU A 476 -5.30 6.53 -5.04
N LEU A 477 -5.39 6.48 -3.71
CA LEU A 477 -5.35 5.24 -2.93
C LEU A 477 -6.47 4.27 -3.33
N GLU A 478 -7.69 4.79 -3.51
CA GLU A 478 -8.81 3.97 -3.95
C GLU A 478 -8.63 3.45 -5.38
N LEU A 479 -8.11 4.28 -6.31
CA LEU A 479 -7.81 3.83 -7.66
C LEU A 479 -6.72 2.74 -7.68
N VAL A 480 -5.65 2.92 -6.90
CA VAL A 480 -4.60 1.89 -6.70
C VAL A 480 -5.24 0.60 -6.20
N SER A 481 -6.12 0.69 -5.19
CA SER A 481 -6.84 -0.46 -4.64
C SER A 481 -7.71 -1.15 -5.69
N CYS A 482 -8.43 -0.39 -6.53
CA CYS A 482 -9.26 -0.93 -7.62
C CYS A 482 -8.41 -1.68 -8.66
N ILE A 483 -7.30 -1.08 -9.11
CA ILE A 483 -6.37 -1.69 -10.08
C ILE A 483 -5.80 -2.99 -9.52
N LYS A 484 -5.31 -2.97 -8.28
CA LYS A 484 -4.70 -4.13 -7.62
C LYS A 484 -5.71 -5.23 -7.33
N SER A 485 -6.92 -4.88 -6.91
CA SER A 485 -8.03 -5.82 -6.68
C SER A 485 -8.43 -6.54 -7.97
N VAL A 486 -8.79 -5.79 -9.02
CA VAL A 486 -9.21 -6.37 -10.31
C VAL A 486 -8.10 -7.19 -10.95
N GLY A 487 -6.86 -6.69 -10.94
CA GLY A 487 -5.71 -7.45 -11.41
C GLY A 487 -5.53 -8.77 -10.67
N SER A 488 -5.65 -8.76 -9.34
CA SER A 488 -5.56 -9.97 -8.50
C SER A 488 -6.66 -10.97 -8.83
N MET A 489 -7.90 -10.50 -8.98
CA MET A 489 -9.04 -11.35 -9.37
C MET A 489 -8.82 -12.02 -10.72
N MET A 490 -8.34 -11.26 -11.71
CA MET A 490 -8.06 -11.77 -13.06
C MET A 490 -6.90 -12.77 -13.05
N GLN A 491 -5.75 -12.42 -12.49
CA GLN A 491 -4.57 -13.29 -12.51
C GLN A 491 -4.80 -14.63 -11.80
N ARG A 492 -5.56 -14.65 -10.70
CA ARG A 492 -5.91 -15.91 -10.00
C ARG A 492 -6.74 -16.88 -10.85
N CYS A 493 -7.36 -16.39 -11.91
CA CYS A 493 -8.19 -17.19 -12.81
C CYS A 493 -7.45 -17.62 -14.08
N ASP A 494 -6.17 -17.27 -14.26
CA ASP A 494 -5.39 -17.55 -15.48
C ASP A 494 -5.55 -19.00 -15.99
N THR A 495 -5.19 -19.98 -15.15
CA THR A 495 -5.30 -21.42 -15.48
C THR A 495 -6.74 -21.89 -15.67
N LEU A 496 -7.72 -21.20 -15.06
CA LEU A 496 -9.13 -21.53 -15.24
C LEU A 496 -9.62 -21.10 -16.62
N VAL A 497 -9.19 -19.93 -17.10
CA VAL A 497 -9.72 -19.28 -18.32
C VAL A 497 -8.91 -19.57 -19.58
N ALA A 498 -7.63 -19.96 -19.48
CA ALA A 498 -6.72 -20.13 -20.61
C ALA A 498 -7.32 -20.93 -21.79
N ASP A 499 -7.77 -22.17 -21.56
CA ASP A 499 -8.34 -23.03 -22.61
C ASP A 499 -9.59 -22.41 -23.25
N ALA A 500 -10.43 -21.76 -22.44
CA ALA A 500 -11.66 -21.12 -22.89
C ALA A 500 -11.38 -19.91 -23.78
N LEU A 501 -10.39 -19.08 -23.40
CA LEU A 501 -9.96 -17.94 -24.20
C LEU A 501 -9.38 -18.40 -25.53
N TRP A 502 -8.51 -19.41 -25.52
CA TRP A 502 -7.91 -19.96 -26.75
C TRP A 502 -8.96 -20.54 -27.69
N GLU A 503 -9.94 -21.27 -27.13
CA GLU A 503 -11.04 -21.83 -27.92
C GLU A 503 -11.95 -20.75 -28.51
N THR A 504 -12.31 -19.73 -27.74
CA THR A 504 -13.11 -18.61 -28.24
C THR A 504 -12.38 -17.86 -29.36
N ILE A 505 -11.09 -17.54 -29.18
CA ILE A 505 -10.27 -16.88 -30.21
C ILE A 505 -10.18 -17.76 -31.47
N HIS A 506 -9.97 -19.07 -31.30
CA HIS A 506 -9.94 -20.01 -32.42
C HIS A 506 -11.27 -19.98 -33.18
N VAL A 507 -12.41 -20.05 -32.49
CA VAL A 507 -13.74 -19.98 -33.12
C VAL A 507 -13.94 -18.65 -33.84
N GLU A 508 -13.56 -17.50 -33.27
CA GLU A 508 -13.66 -16.20 -33.96
C GLU A 508 -12.83 -16.15 -35.25
N VAL A 509 -11.61 -16.70 -35.23
CA VAL A 509 -10.76 -16.78 -36.41
C VAL A 509 -11.35 -17.73 -37.45
N GLN A 510 -11.84 -18.90 -37.05
CA GLN A 510 -12.45 -19.86 -37.97
C GLN A 510 -13.77 -19.36 -38.56
N ASP A 511 -14.64 -18.72 -37.77
CA ASP A 511 -15.89 -18.11 -38.27
C ASP A 511 -15.60 -17.05 -39.34
N PHE A 512 -14.61 -16.20 -39.08
CA PHE A 512 -14.20 -15.20 -40.06
C PHE A 512 -13.67 -15.86 -41.34
N VAL A 513 -12.71 -16.77 -41.20
CA VAL A 513 -11.99 -17.33 -42.35
C VAL A 513 -12.84 -18.34 -43.12
N GLN A 514 -13.62 -19.19 -42.46
CA GLN A 514 -14.40 -20.26 -43.08
C GLN A 514 -15.76 -19.81 -43.60
N ASP A 515 -16.46 -18.93 -42.89
CA ASP A 515 -17.84 -18.56 -43.22
C ASP A 515 -17.94 -17.14 -43.77
N LYS A 516 -17.46 -16.12 -43.05
CA LYS A 516 -17.58 -14.71 -43.50
C LYS A 516 -16.85 -14.46 -44.81
N LEU A 517 -15.60 -14.94 -44.94
CA LEU A 517 -14.86 -14.81 -46.19
C LEU A 517 -15.49 -15.62 -47.35
N ASP A 518 -16.15 -16.76 -47.07
CA ASP A 518 -16.86 -17.54 -48.11
C ASP A 518 -18.07 -16.77 -48.64
N SER A 519 -18.84 -16.16 -47.74
CA SER A 519 -19.95 -15.28 -48.09
C SER A 519 -19.48 -14.11 -48.96
N MET A 520 -18.41 -13.41 -48.56
CA MET A 520 -17.82 -12.32 -49.33
C MET A 520 -17.30 -12.78 -50.71
N LEU A 521 -16.71 -13.98 -50.80
CA LEU A 521 -16.28 -14.59 -52.06
C LEU A 521 -17.44 -14.86 -53.01
N ARG A 522 -18.57 -15.38 -52.50
CA ARG A 522 -19.76 -15.71 -53.30
C ARG A 522 -20.56 -14.48 -53.72
N THR A 523 -20.48 -13.40 -52.94
CA THR A 523 -21.23 -12.16 -53.15
C THR A 523 -20.37 -11.06 -53.78
N THR A 524 -19.67 -10.29 -52.95
CA THR A 524 -18.94 -9.06 -53.28
C THR A 524 -17.77 -9.29 -54.23
N PHE A 525 -17.05 -10.40 -54.09
CA PHE A 525 -15.81 -10.64 -54.83
C PHE A 525 -15.97 -11.61 -56.00
N ARG A 526 -17.14 -12.22 -56.21
CA ARG A 526 -17.40 -13.25 -57.26
C ARG A 526 -16.91 -12.87 -58.66
N LYS A 527 -16.94 -11.58 -59.03
CA LYS A 527 -16.52 -11.07 -60.34
C LYS A 527 -15.13 -10.42 -60.35
N LYS A 528 -14.46 -10.30 -59.20
CA LYS A 528 -13.14 -9.66 -59.03
C LYS A 528 -12.08 -10.73 -58.77
N LYS A 529 -11.53 -11.33 -59.84
CA LYS A 529 -10.60 -12.47 -59.75
C LYS A 529 -9.37 -12.20 -58.89
N ASP A 530 -8.77 -11.02 -59.01
CA ASP A 530 -7.54 -10.67 -58.28
C ASP A 530 -7.77 -10.51 -56.77
N LEU A 531 -8.89 -9.90 -56.38
CA LEU A 531 -9.26 -9.76 -54.96
C LEU A 531 -9.77 -11.08 -54.37
N SER A 532 -10.43 -11.92 -55.17
CA SER A 532 -10.84 -13.27 -54.75
C SER A 532 -9.65 -14.14 -54.36
N ARG A 533 -8.49 -13.95 -55.02
CA ARG A 533 -7.25 -14.63 -54.66
C ARG A 533 -6.82 -14.29 -53.23
N ILE A 534 -6.87 -13.01 -52.84
CA ILE A 534 -6.47 -12.55 -51.49
C ILE A 534 -7.34 -13.21 -50.41
N LEU A 535 -8.66 -13.29 -50.61
CA LEU A 535 -9.56 -13.99 -49.68
C LEU A 535 -9.26 -15.51 -49.64
N SER A 536 -8.93 -16.13 -50.77
CA SER A 536 -8.51 -17.54 -50.83
C SER A 536 -7.18 -17.78 -50.11
N ASP A 537 -6.25 -16.83 -50.17
CA ASP A 537 -4.97 -16.91 -49.47
C ASP A 537 -5.19 -16.80 -47.96
N MET A 538 -6.05 -15.89 -47.47
CA MET A 538 -6.46 -15.83 -46.06
C MET A 538 -7.05 -17.16 -45.58
N ARG A 539 -7.91 -17.77 -46.41
CA ARG A 539 -8.50 -19.10 -46.17
C ARG A 539 -7.46 -20.21 -46.07
N THR A 540 -6.52 -20.24 -47.01
CA THR A 540 -5.48 -21.27 -47.03
C THR A 540 -4.52 -21.14 -45.84
N LEU A 541 -4.32 -19.91 -45.35
CA LEU A 541 -3.37 -19.59 -44.29
C LEU A 541 -3.87 -19.99 -42.89
N SER A 542 -5.16 -19.75 -42.61
CA SER A 542 -5.71 -19.86 -41.25
C SER A 542 -6.87 -20.82 -41.08
N ALA A 543 -7.51 -21.30 -42.16
CA ALA A 543 -8.65 -22.20 -41.99
C ALA A 543 -8.20 -23.62 -41.63
N ASP A 544 -8.71 -24.12 -40.50
CA ASP A 544 -8.59 -25.51 -40.09
C ASP A 544 -9.78 -26.32 -40.67
N TRP A 545 -9.63 -26.79 -41.91
CA TRP A 545 -10.69 -27.48 -42.67
C TRP A 545 -11.01 -28.89 -42.17
N MET A 546 -10.13 -29.51 -41.38
CA MET A 546 -10.22 -30.94 -41.03
C MET A 546 -9.73 -31.20 -39.60
N ALA A 547 -10.70 -31.44 -38.71
CA ALA A 547 -10.62 -32.53 -37.76
C ALA A 547 -10.23 -33.82 -38.51
N ASN A 548 -8.94 -34.10 -38.67
CA ASN A 548 -8.49 -35.36 -39.25
C ASN A 548 -8.90 -36.52 -38.33
N THR A 549 -9.95 -37.23 -38.77
CA THR A 549 -10.10 -38.70 -38.72
C THR A 549 -9.88 -39.39 -37.37
N SER A 550 -10.92 -39.46 -36.53
CA SER A 550 -11.09 -40.58 -35.57
C SER A 550 -12.49 -40.75 -34.96
N LYS A 551 -13.58 -40.40 -35.66
CA LYS A 551 -14.91 -41.00 -35.37
C LYS A 551 -15.57 -41.39 -36.68
N SER A 552 -15.94 -42.67 -36.76
CA SER A 552 -16.36 -43.46 -37.91
C SER A 552 -17.48 -42.82 -38.76
N GLU A 553 -17.29 -42.88 -40.08
CA GLU A 553 -18.24 -42.54 -41.15
C GLU A 553 -19.51 -43.44 -41.22
N GLN A 554 -19.98 -44.04 -40.11
CA GLN A 554 -21.04 -45.07 -40.20
C GLN A 554 -22.47 -44.65 -39.83
N GLU A 555 -22.76 -43.41 -39.41
CA GLU A 555 -24.14 -43.07 -38.96
C GLU A 555 -24.88 -41.96 -39.71
N PHE A 556 -24.32 -41.31 -40.73
CA PHE A 556 -25.01 -40.19 -41.43
C PHE A 556 -25.44 -40.46 -42.88
N HIS A 557 -25.51 -41.72 -43.31
CA HIS A 557 -25.98 -42.07 -44.66
C HIS A 557 -27.49 -42.31 -44.80
N SER A 558 -28.30 -42.04 -43.78
CA SER A 558 -29.76 -42.06 -43.94
C SER A 558 -30.37 -40.77 -43.43
N LEU A 559 -31.03 -40.05 -44.35
CA LEU A 559 -31.91 -38.89 -44.15
C LEU A 559 -31.20 -37.53 -44.30
N HIS A 560 -31.08 -37.05 -45.54
CA HIS A 560 -31.77 -35.84 -46.05
C HIS A 560 -31.13 -35.35 -47.36
N GLN A 561 -31.84 -35.60 -48.46
CA GLN A 561 -31.74 -34.80 -49.69
C GLN A 561 -32.61 -33.56 -49.53
N GLU A 562 -32.06 -32.43 -49.06
CA GLU A 562 -32.70 -31.11 -49.23
C GLU A 562 -31.63 -30.03 -49.48
N ASN A 563 -31.79 -29.32 -50.61
CA ASN A 563 -31.20 -28.05 -51.07
C ASN A 563 -29.76 -27.68 -50.63
N GLU A 564 -28.83 -27.68 -51.61
CA GLU A 564 -27.40 -27.32 -51.48
C GLU A 564 -27.08 -25.83 -51.24
N GLU A 565 -28.05 -24.94 -51.02
CA GLU A 565 -27.77 -23.50 -50.89
C GLU A 565 -27.48 -23.02 -49.46
N ASN A 566 -27.62 -23.85 -48.42
CA ASN A 566 -27.49 -23.43 -47.00
C ASN A 566 -26.79 -24.45 -46.08
N LYS A 567 -25.67 -25.06 -46.49
CA LYS A 567 -24.79 -25.79 -45.55
C LYS A 567 -23.83 -24.80 -44.90
N GLN A 568 -24.14 -24.35 -43.67
CA GLN A 568 -23.12 -23.76 -42.79
C GLN A 568 -22.00 -24.78 -42.57
N ASN A 569 -20.74 -24.36 -42.68
CA ASN A 569 -19.62 -25.26 -42.38
C ASN A 569 -19.63 -25.53 -40.86
N MET A 570 -19.55 -26.79 -40.44
CA MET A 570 -19.40 -27.11 -39.03
C MET A 570 -17.99 -26.74 -38.56
N ILE A 571 -17.87 -25.66 -37.79
CA ILE A 571 -16.62 -25.26 -37.14
C ILE A 571 -16.41 -26.13 -35.91
N PHE A 572 -15.25 -26.79 -35.82
CA PHE A 572 -14.85 -27.55 -34.64
C PHE A 572 -14.01 -26.66 -33.71
N PRO A 573 -14.49 -26.32 -32.50
CA PRO A 573 -13.73 -25.52 -31.54
C PRO A 573 -12.49 -26.29 -31.07
N ARG A 574 -11.35 -25.59 -30.95
CA ARG A 574 -10.11 -26.15 -30.38
C ARG A 574 -9.46 -25.13 -29.46
N PRO A 575 -8.91 -25.55 -28.31
CA PRO A 575 -8.14 -24.67 -27.43
C PRO A 575 -6.72 -24.46 -28.00
N VAL A 576 -6.62 -23.79 -29.15
CA VAL A 576 -5.35 -23.53 -29.84
C VAL A 576 -5.26 -22.07 -30.23
N ALA A 577 -4.19 -21.41 -29.77
CA ALA A 577 -3.91 -20.02 -30.09
C ALA A 577 -3.44 -19.83 -31.54
N PRO A 578 -3.88 -18.77 -32.25
CA PRO A 578 -3.26 -18.39 -33.51
C PRO A 578 -1.82 -17.91 -33.27
N THR A 579 -0.91 -18.28 -34.17
CA THR A 579 0.49 -17.81 -34.10
C THR A 579 0.58 -16.31 -34.45
N VAL A 580 1.58 -15.63 -33.90
CA VAL A 580 1.87 -14.21 -34.22
C VAL A 580 2.06 -14.01 -35.73
N ALA A 581 2.66 -14.98 -36.41
CA ALA A 581 2.84 -14.96 -37.85
C ALA A 581 1.51 -15.07 -38.61
N GLN A 582 0.57 -15.92 -38.16
CA GLN A 582 -0.77 -15.99 -38.75
C GLN A 582 -1.52 -14.66 -38.59
N VAL A 583 -1.50 -14.08 -37.40
CA VAL A 583 -2.10 -12.76 -37.12
C VAL A 583 -1.50 -11.69 -38.02
N HIS A 584 -0.17 -11.63 -38.11
CA HIS A 584 0.57 -10.70 -38.97
C HIS A 584 0.18 -10.84 -40.46
N CYS A 585 0.14 -12.07 -40.97
CA CYS A 585 -0.20 -12.33 -42.36
C CYS A 585 -1.67 -12.01 -42.67
N LEU A 586 -2.60 -12.31 -41.75
CA LEU A 586 -4.01 -11.93 -41.90
C LEU A 586 -4.18 -10.41 -41.94
N GLN A 587 -3.52 -9.67 -41.05
CA GLN A 587 -3.54 -8.20 -41.07
C GLN A 587 -3.00 -7.64 -42.40
N PHE A 588 -1.89 -8.20 -42.90
CA PHE A 588 -1.35 -7.81 -44.20
C PHE A 588 -2.34 -8.05 -45.34
N LEU A 589 -2.94 -9.24 -45.43
CA LEU A 589 -3.87 -9.58 -46.49
C LEU A 589 -5.15 -8.73 -46.43
N ILE A 590 -5.64 -8.37 -45.23
CA ILE A 590 -6.79 -7.47 -45.06
C ILE A 590 -6.41 -6.04 -45.54
N CYS A 591 -5.24 -5.54 -45.18
CA CYS A 591 -4.75 -4.25 -45.68
C CYS A 591 -4.64 -4.21 -47.21
N GLU A 592 -4.07 -5.26 -47.81
CA GLU A 592 -3.98 -5.44 -49.26
C GLU A 592 -5.36 -5.42 -49.91
N LEU A 593 -6.34 -6.12 -49.32
CA LEU A 593 -7.71 -6.19 -49.82
C LEU A 593 -8.41 -4.82 -49.82
N VAL A 594 -8.27 -4.05 -48.73
CA VAL A 594 -9.01 -2.79 -48.54
C VAL A 594 -8.33 -1.62 -49.24
N SER A 595 -7.00 -1.54 -49.15
CA SER A 595 -6.22 -0.43 -49.70
C SER A 595 -5.78 -0.67 -51.15
N GLY A 596 -5.90 -1.90 -51.67
CA GLY A 596 -5.31 -2.29 -52.95
C GLY A 596 -3.80 -2.10 -52.96
N GLY A 597 -3.18 -2.30 -51.79
CA GLY A 597 -1.79 -2.02 -51.45
C GLY A 597 -1.37 -0.53 -51.43
N ASN A 598 -2.14 0.38 -52.05
CA ASN A 598 -1.79 1.80 -52.10
C ASN A 598 -2.30 2.58 -50.89
N LEU A 599 -1.52 2.56 -49.82
CA LEU A 599 -1.78 3.27 -48.56
C LEU A 599 -1.71 4.81 -48.67
N ARG A 600 -1.47 5.39 -49.87
CA ARG A 600 -1.26 6.83 -50.08
C ARG A 600 -2.52 7.61 -50.49
N LYS A 601 -3.62 6.91 -50.79
CA LYS A 601 -4.88 7.57 -51.16
C LYS A 601 -5.45 8.37 -49.97
N PRO A 602 -6.14 9.50 -50.22
CA PRO A 602 -6.78 10.27 -49.17
C PRO A 602 -7.98 9.51 -48.56
N GLY A 603 -8.04 9.46 -47.23
CA GLY A 603 -8.93 8.57 -46.45
C GLY A 603 -8.16 7.33 -46.03
N GLY A 604 -7.91 7.13 -44.73
CA GLY A 604 -6.94 6.13 -44.26
C GLY A 604 -7.36 4.68 -44.45
N LEU A 605 -6.88 3.78 -43.59
CA LEU A 605 -6.85 2.33 -43.87
C LEU A 605 -8.20 1.76 -44.33
N PHE A 606 -9.30 2.18 -43.71
CA PHE A 606 -10.67 1.78 -44.06
C PHE A 606 -11.54 2.95 -44.56
N GLY A 607 -10.97 4.14 -44.78
CA GLY A 607 -11.72 5.34 -45.21
C GLY A 607 -12.04 5.40 -46.70
N ASN A 608 -11.60 4.42 -47.49
CA ASN A 608 -11.65 4.47 -48.95
C ASN A 608 -13.06 4.18 -49.50
N SER A 609 -13.79 5.24 -49.87
CA SER A 609 -15.04 5.15 -50.66
C SER A 609 -14.82 4.60 -52.09
N GLY A 610 -13.57 4.36 -52.50
CA GLY A 610 -13.17 3.89 -53.84
C GLY A 610 -12.72 2.43 -53.94
N SER A 611 -12.75 1.64 -52.86
CA SER A 611 -12.37 0.21 -52.88
C SER A 611 -13.39 -0.68 -53.61
N GLY A 612 -14.61 -0.17 -53.80
CA GLY A 612 -15.73 -0.92 -54.39
C GLY A 612 -16.15 -2.13 -53.54
N ILE A 613 -15.83 -2.11 -52.24
CA ILE A 613 -16.31 -3.05 -51.22
C ILE A 613 -17.55 -2.42 -50.56
N PRO A 614 -18.65 -3.16 -50.36
CA PRO A 614 -19.81 -2.69 -49.60
C PRO A 614 -19.42 -2.24 -48.19
N ILE A 615 -20.11 -1.22 -47.67
CA ILE A 615 -19.84 -0.65 -46.34
C ILE A 615 -19.94 -1.72 -45.23
N GLU A 616 -20.87 -2.67 -45.37
CA GLU A 616 -21.07 -3.74 -44.40
C GLU A 616 -19.89 -4.72 -44.34
N ASP A 617 -19.42 -5.21 -45.48
CA ASP A 617 -18.23 -6.06 -45.56
C ASP A 617 -16.97 -5.30 -45.10
N LEU A 618 -16.84 -4.03 -45.46
CA LEU A 618 -15.74 -3.17 -45.04
C LEU A 618 -15.70 -3.04 -43.50
N LYS A 619 -16.86 -2.86 -42.86
CA LYS A 619 -16.96 -2.80 -41.40
C LYS A 619 -16.61 -4.14 -40.74
N GLN A 620 -16.98 -5.27 -41.35
CA GLN A 620 -16.59 -6.60 -40.86
C GLN A 620 -15.08 -6.82 -40.93
N LEU A 621 -14.45 -6.44 -42.04
CA LEU A 621 -12.99 -6.48 -42.22
C LEU A 621 -12.28 -5.58 -41.21
N GLU A 622 -12.78 -4.35 -41.03
CA GLU A 622 -12.24 -3.38 -40.06
C GLU A 622 -12.33 -3.91 -38.63
N THR A 623 -13.49 -4.43 -38.24
CA THR A 623 -13.71 -4.96 -36.87
C THR A 623 -12.80 -6.15 -36.58
N PHE A 624 -12.70 -7.11 -37.51
CA PHE A 624 -11.84 -8.28 -37.32
C PHE A 624 -10.35 -7.89 -37.31
N PHE A 625 -9.96 -6.95 -38.16
CA PHE A 625 -8.59 -6.45 -38.24
C PHE A 625 -8.08 -5.87 -36.92
N TYR A 626 -8.90 -5.09 -36.20
CA TYR A 626 -8.53 -4.58 -34.90
C TYR A 626 -8.57 -5.66 -33.81
N LYS A 627 -9.53 -6.59 -33.86
CA LYS A 627 -9.58 -7.76 -32.96
C LYS A 627 -8.30 -8.61 -33.02
N LEU A 628 -7.74 -8.80 -34.21
CA LEU A 628 -6.48 -9.53 -34.41
C LEU A 628 -5.33 -9.00 -33.52
N SER A 629 -5.24 -7.68 -33.33
CA SER A 629 -4.24 -7.08 -32.44
C SER A 629 -4.52 -7.36 -30.97
N PHE A 630 -5.79 -7.39 -30.56
CA PHE A 630 -6.19 -7.67 -29.17
C PHE A 630 -5.97 -9.13 -28.79
N PHE A 631 -6.14 -10.06 -29.73
CA PHE A 631 -5.90 -11.48 -29.47
C PHE A 631 -4.50 -11.74 -28.92
N LEU A 632 -3.47 -11.10 -29.46
CA LEU A 632 -2.09 -11.29 -28.97
C LEU A 632 -1.94 -10.90 -27.50
N HIS A 633 -2.56 -9.80 -27.08
CA HIS A 633 -2.54 -9.33 -25.69
C HIS A 633 -3.33 -10.24 -24.74
N ILE A 634 -4.42 -10.85 -25.23
CA ILE A 634 -5.26 -11.80 -24.48
C ILE A 634 -4.56 -13.15 -24.33
N LEU A 635 -3.88 -13.60 -25.38
CA LEU A 635 -3.02 -14.79 -25.32
C LEU A 635 -1.87 -14.58 -24.32
N ASP A 636 -1.41 -13.34 -24.17
CA ASP A 636 -0.46 -12.89 -23.15
C ASP A 636 -1.10 -12.53 -21.81
N TYR A 637 -2.07 -13.31 -21.37
CA TYR A 637 -2.92 -12.98 -20.23
C TYR A 637 -2.15 -12.46 -19.00
N THR A 638 -1.21 -13.25 -18.50
CA THR A 638 -0.43 -12.93 -17.29
C THR A 638 0.54 -11.77 -17.51
N ALA A 639 1.20 -11.69 -18.67
CA ALA A 639 2.14 -10.62 -18.98
C ALA A 639 1.42 -9.26 -19.16
N THR A 640 0.26 -9.28 -19.82
CA THR A 640 -0.59 -8.10 -20.02
C THR A 640 -1.14 -7.62 -18.66
N ILE A 641 -1.65 -8.50 -17.79
CA ILE A 641 -2.09 -8.10 -16.43
C ILE A 641 -0.94 -7.51 -15.63
N GLY A 642 0.25 -8.12 -15.65
CA GLY A 642 1.42 -7.59 -14.98
C GLY A 642 1.76 -6.18 -15.44
N THR A 643 1.74 -5.93 -16.75
CA THR A 643 1.98 -4.59 -17.32
C THR A 643 0.88 -3.59 -16.95
N LEU A 644 -0.38 -4.03 -16.95
CA LEU A 644 -1.54 -3.19 -16.65
C LEU A 644 -1.69 -2.86 -15.16
N THR A 645 -1.03 -3.61 -14.28
CA THR A 645 -1.06 -3.39 -12.82
C THR A 645 0.25 -2.85 -12.25
N ASP A 646 1.27 -2.61 -13.08
CA ASP A 646 2.54 -1.99 -12.68
C ASP A 646 2.32 -0.50 -12.37
N LEU A 647 2.39 -0.15 -11.09
CA LEU A 647 2.36 1.21 -10.56
C LEU A 647 3.71 1.62 -9.97
N GLY A 648 4.77 0.85 -10.22
CA GLY A 648 6.09 1.05 -9.63
C GLY A 648 6.75 2.38 -9.99
N PHE A 649 6.29 3.00 -11.08
CA PHE A 649 6.73 4.32 -11.51
C PHE A 649 6.48 5.43 -10.49
N LEU A 650 5.52 5.26 -9.57
CA LEU A 650 5.19 6.25 -8.54
C LEU A 650 6.32 6.48 -7.52
N TRP A 651 7.28 5.56 -7.40
CA TRP A 651 8.40 5.70 -6.47
C TRP A 651 9.61 6.43 -7.07
N PHE A 652 9.88 6.24 -8.37
CA PHE A 652 11.09 6.75 -9.01
C PHE A 652 11.09 8.28 -9.13
N ARG A 653 12.28 8.88 -8.95
CA ARG A 653 12.46 10.35 -8.84
C ARG A 653 13.85 10.84 -9.30
N GLU A 654 14.49 10.11 -10.21
CA GLU A 654 15.87 10.36 -10.65
C GLU A 654 16.10 11.72 -11.34
N PHE A 655 15.09 12.29 -11.99
CA PHE A 655 15.19 13.62 -12.58
C PHE A 655 15.25 14.70 -11.49
N TYR A 656 14.38 14.59 -10.49
CA TYR A 656 14.32 15.59 -9.41
C TYR A 656 15.49 15.50 -8.44
N LEU A 657 16.07 14.30 -8.24
CA LEU A 657 17.32 14.13 -7.49
C LEU A 657 18.47 14.92 -8.14
N GLU A 658 18.56 14.86 -9.48
CA GLU A 658 19.57 15.62 -10.23
C GLU A 658 19.33 17.13 -10.11
N SER A 659 18.09 17.59 -10.34
CA SER A 659 17.73 19.01 -10.26
C SER A 659 17.97 19.61 -8.87
N SER A 660 17.65 18.85 -7.82
CA SER A 660 17.74 19.32 -6.42
C SER A 660 19.12 19.10 -5.79
N ARG A 661 20.04 18.39 -6.49
CA ARG A 661 21.40 18.07 -6.02
C ARG A 661 21.44 17.32 -4.68
N VAL A 662 20.48 16.42 -4.46
CA VAL A 662 20.42 15.55 -3.27
C VAL A 662 20.60 14.10 -3.68
N ILE A 663 21.05 13.26 -2.74
CA ILE A 663 21.26 11.82 -2.97
C ILE A 663 19.92 11.08 -2.96
N GLN A 664 19.04 11.42 -2.01
CA GLN A 664 17.69 10.88 -1.90
C GLN A 664 16.77 11.89 -1.19
N PHE A 665 15.48 11.83 -1.47
CA PHE A 665 14.44 12.58 -0.75
C PHE A 665 13.95 11.81 0.48
N PRO A 666 13.46 12.51 1.51
CA PRO A 666 12.93 11.84 2.69
C PRO A 666 11.56 11.21 2.39
N ILE A 667 11.13 10.26 3.23
CA ILE A 667 9.97 9.40 2.96
C ILE A 667 8.65 10.16 2.85
N GLU A 668 8.54 11.36 3.44
CA GLU A 668 7.36 12.23 3.35
C GLU A 668 7.14 12.77 1.93
N CYS A 669 8.12 12.61 1.04
CA CYS A 669 8.04 12.94 -0.38
C CYS A 669 7.77 11.71 -1.25
N SER A 670 7.75 10.51 -0.68
CA SER A 670 7.52 9.25 -1.40
C SER A 670 6.02 8.99 -1.53
N LEU A 671 5.51 8.93 -2.76
CA LEU A 671 4.07 8.73 -3.02
C LEU A 671 3.50 7.49 -2.31
N PRO A 672 4.13 6.29 -2.36
CA PRO A 672 3.65 5.13 -1.63
C PRO A 672 3.47 5.40 -0.13
N TRP A 673 4.49 5.99 0.52
CA TRP A 673 4.43 6.31 1.95
C TRP A 673 3.39 7.40 2.26
N MET A 674 3.29 8.45 1.44
CA MET A 674 2.29 9.50 1.60
C MET A 674 0.86 8.96 1.58
N LEU A 675 0.58 7.91 0.80
CA LEU A 675 -0.72 7.24 0.79
C LEU A 675 -0.95 6.45 2.09
N VAL A 676 0.05 5.71 2.58
CA VAL A 676 -0.03 4.98 3.87
C VAL A 676 -0.24 5.96 5.03
N ASP A 677 0.56 7.02 5.08
CA ASP A 677 0.50 8.02 6.14
C ASP A 677 -0.85 8.74 6.14
N HIS A 678 -1.43 9.02 4.96
CA HIS A 678 -2.79 9.56 4.86
C HIS A 678 -3.86 8.62 5.43
N VAL A 679 -3.74 7.30 5.27
CA VAL A 679 -4.66 6.32 5.90
C VAL A 679 -4.53 6.37 7.42
N ILE A 680 -3.30 6.42 7.92
CA ILE A 680 -2.99 6.48 9.35
C ILE A 680 -3.55 7.77 9.99
N GLU A 681 -3.37 8.91 9.32
CA GLU A 681 -3.83 10.23 9.79
C GLU A 681 -5.34 10.40 9.71
N SER A 682 -5.97 9.95 8.61
CA SER A 682 -7.41 10.14 8.40
C SER A 682 -8.28 9.29 9.33
N GLN A 683 -7.77 8.13 9.78
CA GLN A 683 -8.50 7.15 10.58
C GLN A 683 -9.90 6.82 10.02
N ASP A 684 -10.07 6.88 8.70
CA ASP A 684 -11.31 6.53 8.02
C ASP A 684 -11.48 5.00 8.04
N ALA A 685 -12.61 4.53 8.59
CA ALA A 685 -12.90 3.10 8.74
C ALA A 685 -12.90 2.35 7.40
N GLY A 686 -13.21 3.03 6.28
CA GLY A 686 -13.17 2.42 4.96
C GLY A 686 -11.78 2.33 4.35
N LEU A 687 -10.85 3.22 4.72
CA LEU A 687 -9.49 3.25 4.15
C LEU A 687 -8.51 2.36 4.90
N ILE A 688 -8.78 2.07 6.19
CA ILE A 688 -7.87 1.29 7.03
C ILE A 688 -7.67 -0.14 6.49
N GLU A 689 -8.67 -0.71 5.82
CA GLU A 689 -8.58 -2.03 5.19
C GLU A 689 -7.60 -2.03 4.01
N SER A 690 -7.43 -0.89 3.33
CA SER A 690 -6.52 -0.71 2.20
C SER A 690 -5.11 -0.24 2.59
N ILE A 691 -4.75 -0.24 3.88
CA ILE A 691 -3.48 0.31 4.37
C ILE A 691 -2.23 -0.37 3.77
N LEU A 692 -2.35 -1.63 3.32
CA LEU A 692 -1.27 -2.38 2.68
C LEU A 692 -1.22 -2.22 1.15
N MET A 693 -2.27 -1.69 0.52
CA MET A 693 -2.31 -1.53 -0.94
C MET A 693 -1.18 -0.65 -1.49
N PRO A 694 -0.78 0.47 -0.83
CA PRO A 694 0.38 1.23 -1.28
C PRO A 694 1.70 0.47 -1.17
N PHE A 695 1.82 -0.53 -0.30
CA PHE A 695 3.05 -1.33 -0.20
C PHE A 695 3.28 -2.21 -1.43
N ASP A 696 2.24 -2.51 -2.21
CA ASP A 696 2.42 -3.19 -3.49
C ASP A 696 3.05 -2.31 -4.56
N ILE A 697 2.97 -0.98 -4.41
CA ILE A 697 3.72 -0.08 -5.28
C ILE A 697 5.23 -0.33 -5.11
N TYR A 698 5.70 -0.59 -3.88
CA TYR A 698 7.10 -0.96 -3.66
C TYR A 698 7.47 -2.31 -4.29
N ASN A 699 6.55 -3.29 -4.28
CA ASN A 699 6.75 -4.56 -4.99
C ASN A 699 6.94 -4.31 -6.49
N ASP A 700 6.08 -3.49 -7.09
CA ASP A 700 6.17 -3.11 -8.49
C ASP A 700 7.48 -2.36 -8.78
N SER A 701 7.82 -1.35 -7.96
CA SER A 701 9.05 -0.57 -8.12
C SER A 701 10.29 -1.43 -8.04
N ALA A 702 10.33 -2.40 -7.12
CA ALA A 702 11.44 -3.32 -6.98
C ALA A 702 11.57 -4.27 -8.18
N GLN A 703 10.46 -4.82 -8.65
CA GLN A 703 10.43 -5.63 -9.87
C GLN A 703 10.91 -4.80 -11.07
N HIS A 704 10.42 -3.57 -11.22
CA HIS A 704 10.77 -2.65 -12.29
C HIS A 704 12.26 -2.27 -12.24
N ALA A 705 12.80 -2.00 -11.04
CA ALA A 705 14.22 -1.71 -10.84
C ALA A 705 15.13 -2.87 -11.26
N LEU A 706 14.75 -4.12 -10.93
CA LEU A 706 15.55 -5.31 -11.20
C LEU A 706 15.43 -5.81 -12.65
N THR A 707 14.22 -5.80 -13.21
CA THR A 707 13.93 -6.45 -14.51
C THR A 707 13.91 -5.47 -15.69
N VAL A 708 13.43 -4.24 -15.48
CA VAL A 708 13.33 -3.22 -16.53
C VAL A 708 14.57 -2.33 -16.51
N LEU A 709 14.84 -1.65 -15.39
CA LEU A 709 15.97 -0.71 -15.28
C LEU A 709 17.32 -1.43 -15.11
N LYS A 710 17.30 -2.67 -14.61
CA LYS A 710 18.46 -3.51 -14.32
C LYS A 710 19.50 -2.81 -13.42
N GLN A 711 19.03 -2.03 -12.44
CA GLN A 711 19.90 -1.29 -11.51
C GLN A 711 19.77 -1.81 -10.08
N ARG A 712 20.89 -2.26 -9.51
CA ARG A 712 20.94 -2.74 -8.12
C ARG A 712 20.73 -1.63 -7.09
N PHE A 713 21.39 -0.48 -7.26
CA PHE A 713 21.33 0.59 -6.25
C PHE A 713 19.91 1.13 -6.05
N LEU A 714 19.07 1.12 -7.09
CA LEU A 714 17.65 1.48 -6.97
C LEU A 714 16.89 0.47 -6.10
N TYR A 715 17.16 -0.82 -6.25
CA TYR A 715 16.58 -1.85 -5.38
C TYR A 715 17.05 -1.67 -3.94
N ASP A 716 18.35 -1.41 -3.71
CA ASP A 716 18.90 -1.19 -2.38
C ASP A 716 18.23 0.02 -1.68
N GLU A 717 17.91 1.09 -2.44
CA GLU A 717 17.17 2.25 -1.93
C GLU A 717 15.69 1.96 -1.66
N ILE A 718 15.02 1.20 -2.54
CA ILE A 718 13.64 0.75 -2.33
C ILE A 718 13.55 -0.12 -1.07
N GLU A 719 14.49 -1.07 -0.92
CA GLU A 719 14.58 -1.96 0.23
C GLU A 719 14.76 -1.18 1.53
N ALA A 720 15.71 -0.24 1.57
CA ALA A 720 15.94 0.61 2.74
C ALA A 720 14.73 1.48 3.10
N GLU A 721 14.02 2.02 2.10
CA GLU A 721 12.80 2.79 2.32
C GLU A 721 11.67 1.92 2.85
N VAL A 722 11.47 0.73 2.28
CA VAL A 722 10.45 -0.23 2.72
C VAL A 722 10.68 -0.67 4.16
N ASP A 723 11.92 -1.00 4.53
CA ASP A 723 12.24 -1.41 5.90
C ASP A 723 11.86 -0.31 6.90
N LEU A 724 12.22 0.96 6.61
CA LEU A 724 11.86 2.10 7.45
C LEU A 724 10.33 2.33 7.50
N CYS A 725 9.68 2.36 6.34
CA CYS A 725 8.24 2.61 6.22
C CYS A 725 7.42 1.49 6.88
N PHE A 726 7.83 0.22 6.74
CA PHE A 726 7.12 -0.91 7.33
C PHE A 726 7.28 -0.94 8.86
N ASP A 727 8.46 -0.63 9.37
CA ASP A 727 8.68 -0.45 10.82
C ASP A 727 7.79 0.69 11.38
N GLN A 728 7.74 1.82 10.67
CA GLN A 728 6.86 2.94 11.03
C GLN A 728 5.38 2.56 10.95
N LEU A 729 4.96 1.81 9.93
CA LEU A 729 3.59 1.29 9.82
C LEU A 729 3.25 0.44 11.04
N VAL A 730 4.03 -0.60 11.34
CA VAL A 730 3.75 -1.52 12.46
C VAL A 730 3.69 -0.75 13.77
N PHE A 731 4.57 0.22 13.97
CA PHE A 731 4.57 1.09 15.14
C PHE A 731 3.30 1.95 15.23
N LYS A 732 3.00 2.77 14.21
CA LYS A 732 1.85 3.69 14.19
C LYS A 732 0.52 2.94 14.21
N LEU A 733 0.39 1.87 13.42
CA LEU A 733 -0.81 1.02 13.38
C LEU A 733 -1.09 0.38 14.73
N SER A 734 -0.05 -0.11 15.42
CA SER A 734 -0.20 -0.66 16.78
C SER A 734 -0.65 0.40 17.78
N GLU A 735 -0.11 1.63 17.72
CA GLU A 735 -0.59 2.72 18.59
C GLU A 735 -2.06 3.08 18.32
N ILE A 736 -2.49 3.11 17.06
CA ILE A 736 -3.88 3.36 16.68
C ILE A 736 -4.80 2.25 17.18
N ILE A 737 -4.45 0.99 16.94
CA ILE A 737 -5.21 -0.19 17.39
C ILE A 737 -5.36 -0.15 18.92
N PHE A 738 -4.24 0.02 19.63
CA PHE A 738 -4.25 0.06 21.09
C PHE A 738 -5.10 1.22 21.61
N SER A 739 -4.91 2.42 21.07
CA SER A 739 -5.70 3.61 21.42
C SER A 739 -7.19 3.42 21.15
N TYR A 740 -7.57 2.80 20.02
CA TYR A 740 -8.96 2.50 19.68
C TYR A 740 -9.61 1.57 20.71
N TYR A 741 -9.01 0.40 20.99
CA TYR A 741 -9.58 -0.54 21.96
C TYR A 741 -9.51 0.00 23.40
N LYS A 742 -8.58 0.89 23.71
CA LYS A 742 -8.53 1.63 24.97
C LYS A 742 -9.72 2.58 25.10
N ARG A 743 -10.05 3.34 24.04
CA ARG A 743 -11.23 4.21 23.99
C ARG A 743 -12.52 3.40 24.11
N CYS A 744 -12.63 2.26 23.43
CA CYS A 744 -13.79 1.37 23.58
C CYS A 744 -13.95 0.91 25.02
N ALA A 745 -12.87 0.43 25.66
CA ALA A 745 -12.91 0.01 27.05
C ALA A 745 -13.26 1.15 28.02
N ALA A 746 -12.76 2.36 27.75
CA ALA A 746 -13.09 3.55 28.54
C ALA A 746 -14.57 3.97 28.38
N SER A 747 -15.10 3.90 27.16
CA SER A 747 -16.51 4.20 26.88
C SER A 747 -17.43 3.18 27.56
N ASP A 748 -17.12 1.89 27.46
CA ASP A 748 -17.91 0.80 28.04
C ASP A 748 -17.90 0.77 29.58
N LEU A 749 -16.81 1.24 30.21
CA LEU A 749 -16.69 1.32 31.67
C LEU A 749 -17.23 2.63 32.26
N LEU A 750 -17.64 3.58 31.43
CA LEU A 750 -18.17 4.85 31.90
C LEU A 750 -19.59 4.64 32.44
N ASP A 751 -19.88 5.25 33.59
CA ASP A 751 -21.17 5.08 34.26
C ASP A 751 -22.32 5.65 33.40
N GLU A 752 -23.35 4.83 33.14
CA GLU A 752 -24.55 5.25 32.40
C GLU A 752 -25.25 6.45 33.07
N SER A 753 -25.20 6.53 34.40
CA SER A 753 -25.79 7.65 35.15
C SER A 753 -25.01 8.96 34.95
N PHE A 754 -23.68 8.88 34.75
CA PHE A 754 -22.84 10.02 34.39
C PHE A 754 -23.14 10.48 32.95
N LEU A 755 -23.28 9.54 32.02
CA LEU A 755 -23.64 9.83 30.63
C LEU A 755 -25.01 10.49 30.52
N ALA A 756 -26.00 10.02 31.29
CA ALA A 756 -27.35 10.60 31.33
C ALA A 756 -27.40 12.03 31.90
N ALA A 757 -26.41 12.41 32.72
CA ALA A 757 -26.29 13.75 33.30
C ALA A 757 -25.49 14.72 32.41
N CYS A 758 -24.88 14.24 31.33
CA CYS A 758 -24.08 15.05 30.41
C CYS A 758 -24.90 15.43 29.16
N ASP A 759 -24.92 16.72 28.82
CA ASP A 759 -25.63 17.22 27.62
C ASP A 759 -24.97 16.78 26.30
N ASP A 760 -23.68 16.41 26.33
CA ASP A 760 -22.85 16.04 25.17
C ASP A 760 -22.42 14.55 25.17
N ALA A 761 -23.36 13.61 25.38
CA ALA A 761 -23.06 12.18 25.46
C ALA A 761 -22.33 11.61 24.21
N ASP A 762 -22.59 12.17 23.02
CA ASP A 762 -21.96 11.75 21.76
C ASP A 762 -20.43 11.88 21.77
N LYS A 763 -19.86 12.78 22.58
CA LYS A 763 -18.40 12.99 22.71
C LYS A 763 -17.67 11.79 23.31
N TYR A 764 -18.38 10.97 24.09
CA TYR A 764 -17.81 9.78 24.74
C TYR A 764 -18.05 8.50 23.92
N SER A 765 -18.78 8.60 22.80
CA SER A 765 -19.02 7.48 21.89
C SER A 765 -17.82 7.25 20.96
N VAL A 766 -17.47 5.98 20.73
CA VAL A 766 -16.36 5.60 19.86
C VAL A 766 -16.88 5.13 18.51
N ARG A 767 -16.44 5.78 17.44
CA ARG A 767 -16.76 5.36 16.06
C ARG A 767 -16.10 4.03 15.75
N PRO A 768 -16.82 3.04 15.20
CA PRO A 768 -16.27 1.71 14.96
C PRO A 768 -15.22 1.73 13.84
N LEU A 769 -14.03 1.18 14.12
CA LEU A 769 -12.97 0.91 13.15
C LEU A 769 -12.88 -0.59 12.85
N ARG A 770 -12.44 -0.95 11.64
CA ARG A 770 -12.43 -2.33 11.15
C ARG A 770 -11.01 -2.93 11.11
N PHE A 771 -10.55 -3.44 12.25
CA PHE A 771 -9.23 -4.11 12.36
C PHE A 771 -9.29 -5.65 12.19
N ASN A 772 -10.49 -6.23 12.12
CA ASN A 772 -10.69 -7.68 12.10
C ASN A 772 -9.92 -8.37 10.98
N GLU A 773 -9.96 -7.80 9.77
CA GLU A 773 -9.29 -8.37 8.61
C GLU A 773 -7.76 -8.23 8.72
N ILE A 774 -7.27 -7.13 9.30
CA ILE A 774 -5.83 -6.92 9.56
C ILE A 774 -5.28 -7.98 10.53
N PHE A 775 -6.04 -8.35 11.56
CA PHE A 775 -5.63 -9.37 12.53
C PHE A 775 -5.53 -10.79 11.94
N LYS A 776 -6.09 -11.03 10.76
CA LYS A 776 -5.99 -12.32 10.06
C LYS A 776 -4.76 -12.41 9.15
N LEU A 777 -4.06 -11.30 8.90
CA LEU A 777 -2.93 -11.24 7.97
C LEU A 777 -1.68 -11.92 8.54
N ARG A 778 -1.34 -13.11 8.01
CA ARG A 778 -0.15 -13.90 8.41
C ARG A 778 0.91 -13.99 7.32
N ARG A 779 0.57 -13.69 6.08
CA ARG A 779 1.42 -13.90 4.90
C ARG A 779 1.43 -12.67 3.99
N VAL A 780 1.79 -11.52 4.53
CA VAL A 780 1.99 -10.29 3.73
C VAL A 780 3.24 -10.47 2.86
N LYS A 781 3.11 -10.29 1.55
CA LYS A 781 4.21 -10.50 0.60
C LYS A 781 4.87 -9.17 0.24
N LEU A 782 6.09 -8.95 0.67
CA LEU A 782 6.76 -7.66 0.44
C LEU A 782 8.20 -7.89 0.05
N LEU A 783 8.62 -7.36 -1.10
CA LEU A 783 9.96 -7.50 -1.67
C LEU A 783 10.49 -8.95 -1.68
N GLY A 784 9.59 -9.91 -1.94
CA GLY A 784 9.87 -11.36 -1.91
C GLY A 784 9.83 -12.03 -0.53
N ARG A 785 9.73 -11.26 0.56
CA ARG A 785 9.55 -11.78 1.93
C ARG A 785 8.10 -12.20 2.17
N THR A 786 7.89 -13.05 3.16
CA THR A 786 6.56 -13.36 3.72
C THR A 786 6.55 -12.93 5.17
N ILE A 787 5.78 -11.90 5.48
CA ILE A 787 5.74 -11.23 6.78
C ILE A 787 4.45 -11.60 7.52
N ASP A 788 4.59 -12.05 8.76
CA ASP A 788 3.46 -12.31 9.66
C ASP A 788 3.12 -11.03 10.45
N LEU A 789 2.22 -10.23 9.87
CA LEU A 789 1.78 -8.97 10.48
C LEU A 789 1.05 -9.20 11.80
N ARG A 790 0.24 -10.26 11.93
CA ARG A 790 -0.44 -10.62 13.18
C ARG A 790 0.56 -10.82 14.31
N THR A 791 1.66 -11.54 14.05
CA THR A 791 2.70 -11.78 15.05
C THR A 791 3.43 -10.49 15.43
N LEU A 792 3.77 -9.63 14.46
CA LEU A 792 4.41 -8.33 14.74
C LEU A 792 3.51 -7.41 15.59
N ILE A 793 2.23 -7.31 15.25
CA ILE A 793 1.25 -6.56 16.04
C ILE A 793 1.15 -7.16 17.45
N THR A 794 1.07 -8.49 17.58
CA THR A 794 0.98 -9.16 18.89
C THR A 794 2.18 -8.87 19.78
N GLN A 795 3.40 -8.94 19.24
CA GLN A 795 4.63 -8.58 19.96
C GLN A 795 4.60 -7.12 20.43
N ARG A 796 4.14 -6.20 19.57
CA ARG A 796 4.02 -4.79 19.92
C ARG A 796 2.94 -4.54 20.97
N MET A 797 1.79 -5.22 20.90
CA MET A 797 0.74 -5.13 21.93
C MET A 797 1.28 -5.57 23.30
N ASN A 798 2.01 -6.68 23.37
CA ASN A 798 2.64 -7.16 24.61
C ASN A 798 3.59 -6.12 25.23
N LYS A 799 4.34 -5.38 24.39
CA LYS A 799 5.20 -4.28 24.82
C LYS A 799 4.38 -3.08 25.31
N LEU A 800 3.36 -2.66 24.56
CA LEU A 800 2.50 -1.53 24.92
C LEU A 800 1.78 -1.74 26.25
N PHE A 801 1.29 -2.95 26.55
CA PHE A 801 0.68 -3.26 27.85
C PHE A 801 1.67 -3.11 29.00
N ARG A 802 2.92 -3.57 28.84
CA ARG A 802 3.97 -3.41 29.85
C ARG A 802 4.33 -1.94 30.05
N GLU A 803 4.58 -1.21 28.97
CA GLU A 803 4.86 0.24 29.01
C GLU A 803 3.73 1.04 29.67
N ASN A 804 2.48 0.67 29.42
CA ASN A 804 1.33 1.32 30.05
C ASN A 804 1.25 1.03 31.55
N ILE A 805 1.44 -0.23 31.98
CA ILE A 805 1.40 -0.57 33.41
C ILE A 805 2.57 0.09 34.15
N ASP A 806 3.76 0.10 33.55
CA ASP A 806 4.95 0.75 34.10
C ASP A 806 4.72 2.25 34.28
N PHE A 807 4.20 2.93 33.24
CA PHE A 807 3.79 4.34 33.32
C PHE A 807 2.76 4.61 34.43
N LEU A 808 1.76 3.73 34.59
CA LEU A 808 0.76 3.89 35.65
C LEU A 808 1.36 3.70 37.05
N PHE A 809 2.32 2.79 37.22
CA PHE A 809 3.04 2.63 38.47
C PHE A 809 3.95 3.81 38.77
N ASP A 810 4.74 4.28 37.79
CA ASP A 810 5.55 5.50 37.91
C ASP A 810 4.68 6.70 38.32
N ARG A 811 3.49 6.83 37.71
CA ARG A 811 2.54 7.88 38.06
C ARG A 811 2.07 7.77 39.51
N PHE A 812 1.67 6.58 39.95
CA PHE A 812 1.22 6.35 41.32
C PHE A 812 2.35 6.58 42.34
N GLU A 813 3.58 6.21 42.01
CA GLU A 813 4.77 6.43 42.84
C GLU A 813 5.07 7.93 43.08
N ASN A 814 4.56 8.81 42.22
CA ASN A 814 4.67 10.26 42.34
C ASN A 814 3.42 10.93 42.94
N GLN A 815 2.40 10.17 43.33
CA GLN A 815 1.14 10.65 43.90
C GLN A 815 0.96 10.18 45.35
N ASP A 816 -0.04 10.74 46.05
CA ASP A 816 -0.35 10.29 47.41
C ASP A 816 -1.19 9.00 47.43
N LEU A 817 -1.31 8.37 48.60
CA LEU A 817 -2.02 7.11 48.77
C LEU A 817 -3.50 7.16 48.30
N CYS A 818 -4.13 8.34 48.25
CA CYS A 818 -5.51 8.49 47.78
C CYS A 818 -5.65 8.19 46.28
N ALA A 819 -4.59 8.38 45.50
CA ALA A 819 -4.58 8.12 44.05
C ALA A 819 -4.67 6.63 43.68
N ILE A 820 -4.66 5.72 44.65
CA ILE A 820 -4.79 4.27 44.38
C ILE A 820 -6.13 3.91 43.70
N VAL A 821 -7.16 4.72 43.89
CA VAL A 821 -8.45 4.55 43.20
C VAL A 821 -8.32 4.92 41.72
N GLU A 822 -7.58 5.99 41.39
CA GLU A 822 -7.25 6.36 40.00
C GLU A 822 -6.46 5.24 39.32
N LEU A 823 -5.44 4.71 39.99
CA LEU A 823 -4.64 3.58 39.51
C LEU A 823 -5.53 2.35 39.24
N GLN A 824 -6.45 2.03 40.14
CA GLN A 824 -7.36 0.91 39.97
C GLN A 824 -8.25 1.09 38.73
N LEU A 825 -8.86 2.27 38.55
CA LEU A 825 -9.72 2.57 37.39
C LEU A 825 -8.95 2.40 36.08
N LEU A 826 -7.73 2.92 36.00
CA LEU A 826 -6.89 2.84 34.80
C LEU A 826 -6.43 1.40 34.51
N LEU A 827 -6.11 0.61 35.54
CA LEU A 827 -5.77 -0.81 35.39
C LEU A 827 -6.97 -1.69 35.02
N ASP A 828 -8.15 -1.41 35.58
CA ASP A 828 -9.39 -2.09 35.21
C ASP A 828 -9.74 -1.83 33.73
N MET A 829 -9.51 -0.59 33.26
CA MET A 829 -9.63 -0.24 31.85
C MET A 829 -8.61 -0.98 30.97
N LEU A 830 -7.33 -1.02 31.36
CA LEU A 830 -6.32 -1.82 30.63
C LEU A 830 -6.68 -3.31 30.58
N LYS A 831 -7.23 -3.86 31.66
CA LYS A 831 -7.70 -5.25 31.70
C LYS A 831 -8.84 -5.49 30.70
N LEU A 832 -9.79 -4.58 30.58
CA LEU A 832 -10.86 -4.69 29.60
C LEU A 832 -10.32 -4.52 28.16
N THR A 833 -9.39 -3.60 27.93
CA THR A 833 -8.68 -3.47 26.64
C THR A 833 -7.96 -4.77 26.25
N HIS A 834 -7.30 -5.42 27.22
CA HIS A 834 -6.67 -6.73 27.03
C HIS A 834 -7.71 -7.80 26.64
N GLN A 835 -8.88 -7.82 27.29
CA GLN A 835 -9.96 -8.76 26.95
C GLN A 835 -10.50 -8.55 25.53
N PHE A 836 -10.61 -7.31 25.05
CA PHE A 836 -11.03 -7.04 23.67
C PHE A 836 -10.00 -7.50 22.65
N LEU A 837 -8.73 -7.17 22.85
CA LEU A 837 -7.66 -7.56 21.94
C LEU A 837 -7.40 -9.07 21.94
N SER A 838 -7.53 -9.73 23.10
CA SER A 838 -7.32 -11.19 23.25
C SER A 838 -8.35 -12.04 22.50
N LYS A 839 -9.47 -11.45 22.04
CA LYS A 839 -10.42 -12.13 21.15
C LYS A 839 -9.84 -12.37 19.75
N HIS A 840 -8.86 -11.55 19.34
CA HIS A 840 -8.30 -11.56 17.98
C HIS A 840 -6.81 -11.94 17.97
N LEU A 841 -6.06 -11.54 19.00
CA LEU A 841 -4.61 -11.71 19.10
C LEU A 841 -4.22 -12.64 20.26
N GLU A 842 -3.11 -13.36 20.11
CA GLU A 842 -2.57 -14.26 21.14
C GLU A 842 -1.62 -13.50 22.07
N ILE A 843 -2.20 -12.69 22.96
CA ILE A 843 -1.47 -11.83 23.90
C ILE A 843 -1.19 -12.61 25.20
N ASP A 844 -0.08 -12.30 25.88
CA ASP A 844 0.22 -12.87 27.20
C ASP A 844 -0.96 -12.62 28.17
N SER A 845 -1.21 -13.53 29.10
CA SER A 845 -2.29 -13.34 30.08
C SER A 845 -2.08 -12.06 30.89
N PHE A 846 -3.12 -11.23 31.06
CA PHE A 846 -3.01 -9.97 31.80
C PHE A 846 -2.47 -10.15 33.23
N SER A 847 -2.81 -11.26 33.90
CA SER A 847 -2.27 -11.60 35.22
C SER A 847 -0.76 -11.82 35.21
N LEU A 848 -0.21 -12.44 34.16
CA LEU A 848 1.24 -12.61 34.01
C LEU A 848 1.91 -11.26 33.79
N ILE A 849 1.40 -10.44 32.86
CA ILE A 849 1.93 -9.10 32.57
C ILE A 849 1.92 -8.25 33.85
N LEU A 850 0.80 -8.21 34.58
CA LEU A 850 0.68 -7.44 35.82
C LEU A 850 1.65 -7.93 36.90
N ASN A 851 1.77 -9.25 37.10
CA ASN A 851 2.68 -9.81 38.10
C ASN A 851 4.16 -9.57 37.74
N GLU A 852 4.49 -9.56 36.45
CA GLU A 852 5.81 -9.20 35.94
C GLU A 852 6.14 -7.75 36.32
N MET A 853 5.25 -6.80 36.01
CA MET A 853 5.46 -5.37 36.30
C MET A 853 5.38 -5.05 37.80
N GLN A 854 4.66 -5.85 38.59
CA GLN A 854 4.66 -5.76 40.05
C GLN A 854 5.90 -6.38 40.72
N GLU A 855 6.81 -6.99 39.94
CA GLU A 855 7.97 -7.74 40.42
C GLU A 855 7.59 -8.95 41.31
N ASN A 856 6.41 -9.53 41.08
CA ASN A 856 5.79 -10.56 41.91
C ASN A 856 5.92 -11.98 41.34
N LEU A 857 6.91 -12.23 40.47
CA LEU A 857 7.11 -13.54 39.84
C LEU A 857 7.93 -14.52 40.70
N SER A 858 8.82 -14.02 41.56
CA SER A 858 9.67 -14.86 42.41
C SER A 858 8.84 -15.57 43.47
N LEU A 859 8.86 -16.91 43.53
CA LEU A 859 8.13 -17.73 44.52
C LEU A 859 8.51 -17.43 45.99
N VAL A 860 9.67 -16.80 46.21
CA VAL A 860 10.21 -16.53 47.55
C VAL A 860 9.89 -15.11 48.02
N SER A 861 9.60 -14.19 47.09
CA SER A 861 9.22 -12.83 47.44
C SER A 861 7.73 -12.72 47.74
N PHE A 862 7.42 -11.99 48.80
CA PHE A 862 6.07 -11.54 49.17
C PHE A 862 5.96 -10.01 49.10
N SER A 863 7.05 -9.30 48.78
CA SER A 863 7.03 -7.86 48.53
C SER A 863 6.85 -7.61 47.04
N SER A 864 5.84 -6.83 46.67
CA SER A 864 5.67 -6.30 45.30
C SER A 864 6.05 -4.82 45.25
N ARG A 865 6.33 -4.31 44.04
CA ARG A 865 6.58 -2.89 43.77
C ARG A 865 5.49 -2.00 44.40
N LEU A 866 4.23 -2.33 44.11
CA LEU A 866 3.06 -1.61 44.65
C LEU A 866 2.95 -1.72 46.18
N ALA A 867 3.17 -2.90 46.76
CA ALA A 867 3.10 -3.06 48.22
C ALA A 867 4.17 -2.23 48.94
N SER A 868 5.37 -2.20 48.38
CA SER A 868 6.50 -1.43 48.91
C SER A 868 6.23 0.08 48.82
N GLN A 869 5.65 0.54 47.70
CA GLN A 869 5.27 1.94 47.54
C GLN A 869 4.14 2.35 48.49
N ILE A 870 3.09 1.52 48.63
CA ILE A 870 2.02 1.76 49.61
C ILE A 870 2.62 1.89 51.01
N TRP A 871 3.55 1.01 51.38
CA TRP A 871 4.22 1.10 52.68
C TRP A 871 5.04 2.38 52.85
N ALA A 872 5.78 2.79 51.81
CA ALA A 872 6.55 4.03 51.83
C ALA A 872 5.64 5.26 52.02
N GLU A 873 4.54 5.36 51.28
CA GLU A 873 3.55 6.43 51.43
C GLU A 873 2.85 6.39 52.77
N MET A 874 2.58 5.18 53.29
CA MET A 874 2.02 5.01 54.63
C MET A 874 2.93 5.60 55.70
N GLN A 875 4.23 5.30 55.63
CA GLN A 875 5.22 5.73 56.60
C GLN A 875 5.56 7.23 56.48
N ASN A 876 5.68 7.74 55.25
CA ASN A 876 6.20 9.09 55.00
C ASN A 876 5.12 10.17 55.00
N ASP A 877 3.90 9.87 54.52
CA ASP A 877 2.83 10.86 54.38
C ASP A 877 1.56 10.50 55.17
N PHE A 878 0.99 9.31 54.97
CA PHE A 878 -0.33 8.97 55.49
C PHE A 878 -0.40 9.01 57.02
N LEU A 879 0.44 8.20 57.69
CA LEU A 879 0.41 8.05 59.15
C LEU A 879 0.73 9.37 59.88
N PRO A 880 1.70 10.21 59.44
CA PRO A 880 1.91 11.52 60.05
C PRO A 880 0.77 12.51 59.78
N ASN A 881 0.26 12.61 58.53
CA ASN A 881 -0.50 13.77 58.08
C ASN A 881 -2.03 13.62 58.05
N PHE A 882 -2.58 12.40 58.08
CA PHE A 882 -4.03 12.17 57.97
C PHE A 882 -4.73 12.01 59.33
N LEU A 883 -5.88 12.65 59.52
CA LEU A 883 -6.69 12.60 60.74
C LEU A 883 -7.93 11.74 60.52
N LEU A 884 -8.21 10.83 61.45
CA LEU A 884 -9.42 10.01 61.42
C LEU A 884 -10.64 10.81 61.87
N CYS A 885 -11.68 10.84 61.03
CA CYS A 885 -13.02 11.26 61.41
C CYS A 885 -13.89 10.02 61.67
N ASN A 886 -14.16 9.72 62.94
CA ASN A 886 -14.94 8.54 63.31
C ASN A 886 -16.41 8.62 62.85
N THR A 887 -16.99 9.82 62.69
CA THR A 887 -18.38 9.96 62.24
C THR A 887 -18.56 9.53 60.79
N THR A 888 -17.61 9.87 59.93
CA THR A 888 -17.65 9.55 58.49
C THR A 888 -16.87 8.28 58.14
N GLN A 889 -16.14 7.70 59.10
CA GLN A 889 -15.21 6.57 58.90
C GLN A 889 -14.19 6.85 57.78
N ARG A 890 -13.69 8.10 57.72
CA ARG A 890 -12.75 8.58 56.70
C ARG A 890 -11.56 9.26 57.34
N PHE A 891 -10.40 9.09 56.72
CA PHE A 891 -9.21 9.88 57.00
C PHE A 891 -9.18 11.13 56.11
N VAL A 892 -8.90 12.29 56.71
CA VAL A 892 -8.80 13.58 56.00
C VAL A 892 -7.48 14.25 56.37
N ARG A 893 -6.82 14.90 55.40
CA ARG A 893 -5.51 15.53 55.61
C ARG A 893 -5.59 16.68 56.63
N SER A 894 -4.60 16.76 57.53
CA SER A 894 -4.50 17.83 58.53
C SER A 894 -4.16 19.19 57.91
N LEU A 895 -4.87 20.25 58.34
CA LEU A 895 -4.64 21.64 57.89
C LEU A 895 -3.39 22.31 58.49
N LYS A 896 -2.78 21.73 59.54
CA LYS A 896 -1.72 22.37 60.36
C LYS A 896 -0.32 21.74 60.25
N GLY A 897 -0.05 20.89 59.26
CA GLY A 897 1.27 20.26 59.04
C GLY A 897 2.13 20.99 57.98
N PRO A 898 3.48 20.83 57.98
CA PRO A 898 4.29 21.30 56.87
C PRO A 898 3.86 20.56 55.60
N ARG A 899 3.41 21.30 54.58
CA ARG A 899 3.25 20.79 53.22
C ARG A 899 4.66 20.52 52.68
N GLN A 900 5.26 19.38 53.03
CA GLN A 900 6.36 18.87 52.21
C GLN A 900 5.73 18.41 50.90
N ALA A 901 5.53 19.36 49.99
CA ALA A 901 5.37 19.03 48.59
C ALA A 901 6.68 18.35 48.19
N ILE A 902 6.68 17.03 48.14
CA ILE A 902 7.73 16.27 47.46
C ILE A 902 7.90 16.96 46.12
N GLN A 903 9.12 17.38 45.79
CA GLN A 903 9.41 18.10 44.56
C GLN A 903 9.12 17.15 43.39
N ARG A 904 7.96 17.33 42.77
CA ARG A 904 7.44 16.44 41.73
C ARG A 904 8.15 16.78 40.43
N MET A 905 8.73 15.80 39.77
CA MET A 905 9.32 16.00 38.45
C MET A 905 8.20 16.24 37.44
N ASP A 906 8.30 17.30 36.64
CA ASP A 906 7.39 17.52 35.51
C ASP A 906 7.59 16.41 34.48
N THR A 907 6.66 15.46 34.42
CA THR A 907 6.62 14.47 33.34
C THR A 907 6.23 15.14 32.01
N PRO A 908 6.87 14.77 30.89
CA PRO A 908 6.43 15.20 29.56
C PRO A 908 4.98 14.77 29.32
N VAL A 909 4.22 15.58 28.56
CA VAL A 909 2.81 15.32 28.26
C VAL A 909 2.69 13.94 27.59
N PRO A 910 2.11 12.94 28.26
CA PRO A 910 2.07 11.58 27.74
C PRO A 910 1.05 11.48 26.60
N LYS A 911 1.28 10.55 25.68
CA LYS A 911 0.32 10.27 24.60
C LYS A 911 -1.04 9.83 25.19
N PRO A 912 -2.18 10.15 24.53
CA PRO A 912 -3.51 9.88 25.09
C PRO A 912 -3.79 8.42 25.48
N TYR A 913 -3.16 7.46 24.78
CA TYR A 913 -3.36 6.02 25.03
C TYR A 913 -2.76 5.52 26.35
N PHE A 914 -1.84 6.26 26.98
CA PHE A 914 -1.33 5.96 28.33
C PHE A 914 -2.41 6.13 29.42
N TYR A 915 -3.50 6.82 29.11
CA TYR A 915 -4.65 7.03 29.98
C TYR A 915 -5.90 6.31 29.43
N CYS A 916 -6.85 7.05 28.86
CA CYS A 916 -8.15 6.57 28.38
C CYS A 916 -8.27 6.57 26.85
N GLY A 917 -7.21 6.94 26.13
CA GLY A 917 -7.15 6.90 24.66
C GLY A 917 -7.67 8.14 23.93
N SER A 918 -8.46 9.01 24.57
CA SER A 918 -8.84 10.33 24.03
C SER A 918 -8.74 11.42 25.10
N GLN A 919 -8.62 12.68 24.67
CA GLN A 919 -8.53 13.81 25.60
C GLN A 919 -9.83 14.00 26.38
N GLU A 920 -10.98 13.79 25.74
CA GLU A 920 -12.31 13.92 26.34
C GLU A 920 -12.52 12.86 27.43
N LEU A 921 -12.19 11.60 27.13
CA LEU A 921 -12.30 10.51 28.10
C LEU A 921 -11.30 10.67 29.25
N ASN A 922 -10.11 11.19 28.97
CA ASN A 922 -9.13 11.51 30.02
C ASN A 922 -9.69 12.52 31.03
N LEU A 923 -10.35 13.58 30.54
CA LEU A 923 -10.97 14.59 31.40
C LEU A 923 -12.11 13.99 32.24
N ALA A 924 -12.97 13.17 31.65
CA ALA A 924 -14.07 12.51 32.36
C ALA A 924 -13.55 11.62 33.51
N TYR A 925 -12.59 10.74 33.23
CA TYR A 925 -12.01 9.85 34.25
C TYR A 925 -11.19 10.61 35.29
N GLN A 926 -10.53 11.72 34.94
CA GLN A 926 -9.87 12.60 35.91
C GLN A 926 -10.88 13.26 36.85
N SER A 927 -12.04 13.72 36.35
CA SER A 927 -13.11 14.26 37.20
C SER A 927 -13.67 13.20 38.15
N LEU A 928 -13.85 11.95 37.68
CA LEU A 928 -14.29 10.83 38.52
C LEU A 928 -13.26 10.48 39.60
N ALA A 929 -11.99 10.39 39.24
CA ALA A 929 -10.90 10.12 40.18
C ALA A 929 -10.74 11.26 41.22
N GLY A 930 -10.99 12.50 40.82
CA GLY A 930 -10.95 13.68 41.69
C GLY A 930 -11.85 13.58 42.93
N LEU A 931 -12.99 12.87 42.82
CA LEU A 931 -13.92 12.64 43.93
C LEU A 931 -13.30 11.86 45.10
N TYR A 932 -12.21 11.12 44.85
CA TYR A 932 -11.54 10.26 45.83
C TYR A 932 -10.19 10.83 46.31
N SER A 933 -9.82 12.04 45.89
CA SER A 933 -8.50 12.62 46.19
C SER A 933 -8.37 13.23 47.59
N GLU A 934 -9.46 13.76 48.15
CA GLU A 934 -9.40 14.55 49.40
C GLU A 934 -9.53 13.73 50.70
N PHE A 935 -9.80 12.43 50.60
CA PHE A 935 -9.97 11.56 51.75
C PHE A 935 -9.47 10.14 51.46
N PHE A 936 -9.25 9.36 52.52
CA PHE A 936 -9.01 7.92 52.42
C PHE A 936 -10.06 7.14 53.24
N GLY A 937 -10.65 6.10 52.65
CA GLY A 937 -11.69 5.28 53.29
C GLY A 937 -11.86 3.91 52.65
N ILE A 938 -13.08 3.35 52.75
CA ILE A 938 -13.42 2.02 52.21
C ILE A 938 -13.06 1.87 50.72
N PRO A 939 -13.41 2.81 49.80
CA PRO A 939 -13.08 2.66 48.38
C PRO A 939 -11.59 2.48 48.11
N HIS A 940 -10.74 3.22 48.83
CA HIS A 940 -9.28 3.12 48.73
C HIS A 940 -8.76 1.80 49.27
N MET A 941 -9.32 1.33 50.38
CA MET A 941 -8.95 0.03 50.95
C MET A 941 -9.35 -1.13 50.02
N THR A 942 -10.52 -1.06 49.39
CA THR A 942 -10.95 -2.01 48.35
C THR A 942 -9.98 -2.03 47.17
N ALA A 943 -9.52 -0.86 46.72
CA ALA A 943 -8.50 -0.75 45.68
C ALA A 943 -7.17 -1.42 46.09
N ILE A 944 -6.71 -1.20 47.32
CA ILE A 944 -5.50 -1.82 47.86
C ILE A 944 -5.61 -3.35 47.87
N VAL A 945 -6.71 -3.88 48.41
CA VAL A 945 -6.94 -5.34 48.48
C VAL A 945 -6.95 -5.96 47.08
N LYS A 946 -7.62 -5.30 46.12
CA LYS A 946 -7.74 -5.79 44.74
C LYS A 946 -6.41 -5.77 43.98
N LEU A 947 -5.62 -4.69 44.10
CA LEU A 947 -4.39 -4.49 43.34
C LEU A 947 -3.17 -5.20 43.92
N VAL A 948 -3.04 -5.23 45.25
CA VAL A 948 -1.94 -5.91 45.95
C VAL A 948 -2.13 -7.43 45.95
N GLY A 949 -3.40 -7.86 46.03
CA GLY A 949 -3.77 -9.27 46.08
C GLY A 949 -3.38 -9.96 47.39
N SER A 950 -3.86 -11.19 47.56
CA SER A 950 -3.68 -11.98 48.79
C SER A 950 -2.22 -12.37 49.08
N ARG A 951 -1.34 -12.28 48.07
CA ARG A 951 0.06 -12.70 48.19
C ARG A 951 0.92 -11.68 48.93
N SER A 952 0.79 -10.40 48.59
CA SER A 952 1.67 -9.35 49.12
C SER A 952 1.06 -8.61 50.32
N LEU A 953 -0.24 -8.79 50.56
CA LEU A 953 -0.95 -8.18 51.68
C LEU A 953 -0.40 -8.58 53.07
N PRO A 954 -0.03 -9.84 53.34
CA PRO A 954 0.57 -10.22 54.64
C PRO A 954 1.87 -9.48 54.94
N TRP A 955 2.64 -9.14 53.91
CA TRP A 955 3.88 -8.39 54.06
C TRP A 955 3.61 -6.96 54.53
N ILE A 956 2.59 -6.28 54.00
CA ILE A 956 2.16 -4.94 54.46
C ILE A 956 1.72 -4.98 55.93
N ILE A 957 0.95 -6.00 56.33
CA ILE A 957 0.52 -6.20 57.72
C ILE A 957 1.74 -6.37 58.63
N ARG A 958 2.74 -7.15 58.21
CA ARG A 958 3.98 -7.33 58.97
C ARG A 958 4.73 -6.00 59.14
N ALA A 959 4.87 -5.22 58.07
CA ALA A 959 5.51 -3.90 58.11
C ALA A 959 4.81 -2.92 59.06
N LEU A 960 3.47 -2.90 59.04
CA LEU A 960 2.66 -2.12 59.97
C LEU A 960 2.88 -2.51 61.44
N LEU A 961 2.89 -3.81 61.74
CA LEU A 961 3.14 -4.29 63.10
C LEU A 961 4.54 -3.93 63.59
N ASP A 962 5.56 -4.04 62.74
CA ASP A 962 6.93 -3.66 63.08
C ASP A 962 7.06 -2.14 63.30
N HIS A 963 6.33 -1.32 62.54
CA HIS A 963 6.25 0.13 62.76
C HIS A 963 5.56 0.48 64.07
N ILE A 964 4.42 -0.16 64.39
CA ILE A 964 3.73 0.03 65.67
C ILE A 964 4.68 -0.33 66.82
N ALA A 965 5.37 -1.47 66.75
CA ALA A 965 6.33 -1.89 67.77
C ALA A 965 7.46 -0.86 67.94
N THR A 966 8.00 -0.34 66.83
CA THR A 966 9.06 0.67 66.83
C THR A 966 8.58 2.00 67.44
N LYS A 967 7.38 2.46 67.08
CA LYS A 967 6.79 3.70 67.62
C LYS A 967 6.44 3.57 69.09
N ILE A 968 5.89 2.44 69.54
CA ILE A 968 5.64 2.19 70.97
C ILE A 968 6.96 2.24 71.75
N THR A 969 8.01 1.59 71.24
CA THR A 969 9.35 1.60 71.87
C THR A 969 9.93 3.01 71.94
N SER A 970 9.68 3.86 70.93
CA SER A 970 10.10 5.26 70.90
C SER A 970 9.30 6.18 71.84
N VAL A 971 7.99 5.96 71.97
CA VAL A 971 7.08 6.80 72.76
C VAL A 971 7.08 6.41 74.24
N ALA A 972 7.29 5.13 74.58
CA ALA A 972 7.34 4.63 75.95
C ALA A 972 8.27 5.42 76.90
N PRO A 973 9.56 5.69 76.57
CA PRO A 973 10.43 6.48 77.42
C PRO A 973 9.97 7.94 77.55
N LYS A 974 9.33 8.51 76.52
CA LYS A 974 8.77 9.87 76.55
C LYS A 974 7.56 9.95 77.49
N ILE A 975 6.71 8.91 77.51
CA ILE A 975 5.60 8.79 78.47
C ILE A 975 6.13 8.65 79.89
N ALA A 976 7.17 7.83 80.11
CA ALA A 976 7.82 7.73 81.43
C ALA A 976 8.38 9.08 81.90
N GLY A 977 9.00 9.84 80.98
CA GLY A 977 9.44 11.21 81.25
C GLY A 977 8.29 12.19 81.59
N LEU A 978 7.12 12.05 80.96
CA LEU A 978 5.91 12.80 81.35
C LEU A 978 5.38 12.36 82.73
N GLN A 979 5.47 11.07 83.05
CA GLN A 979 5.03 10.50 84.32
C GLN A 979 5.84 11.04 85.50
N GLU A 980 7.15 11.28 85.32
CA GLU A 980 7.99 11.91 86.34
C GLU A 980 7.61 13.38 86.62
N VAL A 981 7.01 14.07 85.64
CA VAL A 981 6.57 15.48 85.75
C VAL A 981 5.15 15.61 86.31
N LEU A 982 4.38 14.51 86.36
CA LEU A 982 3.04 14.48 86.94
C LEU A 982 3.11 14.51 88.49
N PRO A 983 2.19 15.25 89.16
CA PRO A 983 2.12 15.26 90.62
C PRO A 983 1.80 13.85 91.15
N LYS A 984 2.49 13.43 92.24
CA LYS A 984 2.38 12.09 92.84
C LYS A 984 0.97 11.73 93.34
N SER A 985 0.13 12.73 93.61
CA SER A 985 -1.27 12.56 93.97
C SER A 985 -2.05 13.84 93.65
N ILE A 986 -3.18 13.71 92.96
CA ILE A 986 -4.18 14.77 92.81
C ILE A 986 -5.35 14.40 93.72
N GLY A 987 -5.61 15.21 94.76
CA GLY A 987 -6.77 15.02 95.63
C GLY A 987 -8.08 15.38 94.92
N LEU A 988 -9.21 14.87 95.41
CA LEU A 988 -10.54 15.31 94.93
C LEU A 988 -10.71 16.82 95.15
N LEU A 989 -11.17 17.53 94.12
CA LEU A 989 -11.28 18.99 94.16
C LEU A 989 -12.39 19.42 95.16
N PRO A 990 -12.13 20.40 96.04
CA PRO A 990 -13.14 20.87 96.99
C PRO A 990 -14.32 21.54 96.28
N PHE A 991 -15.56 21.15 96.63
CA PHE A 991 -16.78 21.73 96.04
C PHE A 991 -16.95 23.22 96.38
N ASP A 992 -16.41 23.66 97.52
CA ASP A 992 -16.59 25.00 98.09
C ASP A 992 -16.04 26.14 97.22
N GLY A 993 -15.12 25.84 96.29
CA GLY A 993 -14.50 26.84 95.41
C GLY A 993 -15.24 27.10 94.08
N GLY A 994 -16.33 26.39 93.80
CA GLY A 994 -17.03 26.44 92.52
C GLY A 994 -16.16 26.01 91.31
N ILE A 995 -16.74 26.05 90.10
CA ILE A 995 -16.06 25.61 88.85
C ILE A 995 -14.77 26.42 88.62
N ALA A 996 -14.80 27.74 88.88
CA ALA A 996 -13.64 28.62 88.68
C ALA A 996 -12.49 28.33 89.67
N GLY A 997 -12.79 28.02 90.94
CA GLY A 997 -11.78 27.63 91.92
C GLY A 997 -11.17 26.26 91.60
N CYS A 998 -12.01 25.30 91.21
CA CYS A 998 -11.56 23.99 90.73
C CYS A 998 -10.66 24.11 89.49
N GLN A 999 -11.04 24.92 88.49
CA GLN A 999 -10.25 25.13 87.28
C GLN A 999 -8.89 25.78 87.57
N ARG A 1000 -8.83 26.69 88.56
CA ARG A 1000 -7.58 27.32 89.01
C ARG A 1000 -6.64 26.30 89.67
N ILE A 1001 -7.16 25.46 90.57
CA ILE A 1001 -6.39 24.38 91.22
C ILE A 1001 -5.86 23.39 90.17
N VAL A 1002 -6.68 23.03 89.19
CA VAL A 1002 -6.27 22.15 88.07
C VAL A 1002 -5.18 22.80 87.22
N HIS A 1003 -5.27 24.10 86.92
CA HIS A 1003 -4.23 24.83 86.18
C HIS A 1003 -2.91 24.96 86.97
N GLU A 1004 -2.98 25.18 88.28
CA GLU A 1004 -1.80 25.28 89.16
C GLU A 1004 -1.14 23.92 89.39
N GLN A 1005 -1.90 22.82 89.43
CA GLN A 1005 -1.37 21.46 89.63
C GLN A 1005 -0.93 20.77 88.34
N LEU A 1006 -1.54 21.07 87.19
CA LEU A 1006 -1.21 20.47 85.88
C LEU A 1006 -0.40 21.42 84.98
N THR A 1007 0.63 22.04 85.54
CA THR A 1007 1.51 22.99 84.82
C THR A 1007 2.36 22.35 83.72
N TRP A 1008 2.47 21.01 83.69
CA TRP A 1008 3.11 20.25 82.61
C TRP A 1008 2.51 20.54 81.22
N GLY A 1009 1.26 21.03 81.17
CA GLY A 1009 0.59 21.45 79.93
C GLY A 1009 1.23 22.64 79.21
N THR A 1010 2.21 23.33 79.81
CA THR A 1010 2.90 24.50 79.23
C THR A 1010 4.18 24.16 78.46
N LYS A 1011 4.73 22.95 78.57
CA LYS A 1011 5.87 22.48 77.74
C LYS A 1011 5.34 21.88 76.43
N SER A 1012 5.43 22.62 75.32
CA SER A 1012 4.67 22.31 74.09
C SER A 1012 5.23 21.17 73.23
N GLU A 1013 6.54 20.92 73.24
CA GLU A 1013 7.18 20.02 72.27
C GLU A 1013 7.01 18.53 72.62
N LEU A 1014 7.35 18.13 73.85
CA LEU A 1014 7.30 16.72 74.26
C LEU A 1014 5.86 16.17 74.30
N LYS A 1015 4.89 17.03 74.62
CA LYS A 1015 3.45 16.74 74.53
C LYS A 1015 3.02 16.52 73.07
N ALA A 1016 3.48 17.38 72.15
CA ALA A 1016 3.16 17.25 70.74
C ALA A 1016 3.72 15.95 70.14
N GLU A 1017 4.96 15.59 70.48
CA GLU A 1017 5.59 14.34 70.01
C GLU A 1017 4.88 13.08 70.53
N VAL A 1018 4.50 13.04 71.80
CA VAL A 1018 3.76 11.90 72.38
C VAL A 1018 2.37 11.78 71.75
N LEU A 1019 1.65 12.89 71.58
CA LEU A 1019 0.34 12.89 70.93
C LEU A 1019 0.44 12.49 69.44
N HIS A 1020 1.49 12.92 68.74
CA HIS A 1020 1.73 12.53 67.35
C HIS A 1020 2.02 11.03 67.23
N GLY A 1021 2.88 10.49 68.11
CA GLY A 1021 3.18 9.06 68.15
C GLY A 1021 1.97 8.19 68.50
N LEU A 1022 1.15 8.60 69.47
CA LEU A 1022 -0.10 7.90 69.80
C LEU A 1022 -1.12 7.97 68.66
N LYS A 1023 -1.20 9.11 67.97
CA LYS A 1023 -2.06 9.29 66.80
C LYS A 1023 -1.64 8.36 65.66
N GLU A 1024 -0.35 8.25 65.35
CA GLU A 1024 0.15 7.36 64.30
C GLU A 1024 -0.18 5.88 64.62
N VAL A 1025 0.04 5.44 65.86
CA VAL A 1025 -0.32 4.08 66.31
C VAL A 1025 -1.82 3.85 66.16
N GLY A 1026 -2.65 4.80 66.59
CA GLY A 1026 -4.10 4.74 66.44
C GLY A 1026 -4.55 4.67 64.97
N SER A 1027 -3.95 5.49 64.10
CA SER A 1027 -4.21 5.48 62.65
C SER A 1027 -3.85 4.13 62.02
N ALA A 1028 -2.70 3.54 62.39
CA ALA A 1028 -2.27 2.24 61.86
C ALA A 1028 -3.21 1.10 62.28
N ILE A 1029 -3.66 1.09 63.56
CA ILE A 1029 -4.62 0.09 64.06
C ILE A 1029 -5.97 0.23 63.33
N TYR A 1030 -6.47 1.46 63.19
CA TYR A 1030 -7.74 1.68 62.51
C TYR A 1030 -7.66 1.35 61.01
N TRP A 1031 -6.53 1.64 60.36
CA TRP A 1031 -6.27 1.23 58.97
C TRP A 1031 -6.35 -0.31 58.81
N MET A 1032 -5.75 -1.08 59.74
CA MET A 1032 -5.91 -2.54 59.76
C MET A 1032 -7.37 -2.97 60.02
N GLY A 1033 -8.13 -2.21 60.80
CA GLY A 1033 -9.57 -2.43 60.99
C GLY A 1033 -10.38 -2.23 59.71
N LEU A 1034 -10.06 -1.19 58.92
CA LEU A 1034 -10.65 -1.00 57.59
C LEU A 1034 -10.29 -2.15 56.64
N LEU A 1035 -9.04 -2.63 56.71
CA LEU A 1035 -8.60 -3.78 55.92
C LEU A 1035 -9.40 -5.05 56.26
N ASP A 1036 -9.58 -5.37 57.54
CA ASP A 1036 -10.39 -6.51 57.99
C ASP A 1036 -11.85 -6.40 57.52
N LEU A 1037 -12.45 -5.20 57.60
CA LEU A 1037 -13.81 -4.97 57.10
C LEU A 1037 -13.93 -5.29 55.60
N VAL A 1038 -13.02 -4.76 54.78
CA VAL A 1038 -13.02 -4.99 53.33
C VAL A 1038 -12.72 -6.45 52.98
N LEU A 1039 -11.77 -7.09 53.66
CA LEU A 1039 -11.47 -8.51 53.44
C LEU A 1039 -12.69 -9.40 53.73
N ARG A 1040 -13.43 -9.12 54.81
CA ARG A 1040 -14.67 -9.84 55.11
C ARG A 1040 -15.71 -9.66 54.02
N GLU A 1041 -15.85 -8.45 53.48
CA GLU A 1041 -16.79 -8.17 52.39
C GLU A 1041 -16.40 -8.90 51.09
N VAL A 1042 -15.12 -8.88 50.73
CA VAL A 1042 -14.57 -9.58 49.56
C VAL A 1042 -14.74 -11.10 49.71
N ASP A 1043 -14.35 -11.66 50.85
CA ASP A 1043 -14.46 -13.10 51.13
C ASP A 1043 -15.92 -13.56 51.12
N THR A 1044 -16.83 -12.77 51.72
CA THR A 1044 -18.27 -13.05 51.70
C THR A 1044 -18.81 -13.06 50.27
N THR A 1045 -18.42 -12.07 49.45
CA THR A 1045 -18.86 -11.98 48.05
C THR A 1045 -18.34 -13.15 47.22
N GLN A 1046 -17.06 -13.49 47.34
CA GLN A 1046 -16.46 -14.64 46.65
C GLN A 1046 -17.10 -15.96 47.09
N PHE A 1047 -17.38 -16.10 48.38
CA PHE A 1047 -18.08 -17.25 48.92
C PHE A 1047 -19.47 -17.37 48.29
N MET A 1048 -20.27 -16.31 48.29
CA MET A 1048 -21.61 -16.30 47.71
C MET A 1048 -21.63 -16.64 46.21
N GLN A 1049 -20.62 -16.22 45.44
CA GLN A 1049 -20.47 -16.60 44.03
C GLN A 1049 -20.07 -18.08 43.84
N THR A 1050 -19.36 -18.66 44.82
CA THR A 1050 -18.85 -20.03 44.77
C THR A 1050 -19.85 -21.06 45.33
N VAL A 1051 -20.75 -20.64 46.22
CA VAL A 1051 -21.79 -21.45 46.90
C VAL A 1051 -22.57 -22.39 45.97
N PRO A 1052 -23.09 -21.95 44.79
CA PRO A 1052 -23.82 -22.84 43.88
C PRO A 1052 -22.95 -24.01 43.36
N TRP A 1053 -21.67 -23.76 43.09
CA TRP A 1053 -20.72 -24.76 42.59
C TRP A 1053 -20.30 -25.78 43.65
N LEU A 1054 -20.48 -25.43 44.93
CA LEU A 1054 -20.24 -26.28 46.08
C LEU A 1054 -21.48 -27.10 46.48
N GLY A 1055 -22.62 -26.94 45.79
CA GLY A 1055 -23.85 -27.66 46.10
C GLY A 1055 -24.55 -27.11 47.34
N MET A 1056 -24.28 -25.85 47.68
CA MET A 1056 -24.88 -25.18 48.82
C MET A 1056 -26.04 -24.30 48.33
N ILE A 1057 -27.22 -24.43 48.96
CA ILE A 1057 -28.43 -23.70 48.61
C ILE A 1057 -28.95 -22.96 49.85
N PRO A 1058 -29.43 -21.72 49.73
CA PRO A 1058 -30.06 -21.03 50.85
C PRO A 1058 -31.34 -21.76 51.28
N GLY A 1059 -31.44 -22.13 52.56
CA GLY A 1059 -32.66 -22.66 53.16
C GLY A 1059 -33.72 -21.57 53.40
N SER A 1060 -34.94 -22.00 53.72
CA SER A 1060 -36.09 -21.12 54.04
C SER A 1060 -35.82 -20.08 55.13
N ASP A 1061 -34.87 -20.37 56.02
CA ASP A 1061 -34.56 -19.58 57.21
C ASP A 1061 -33.21 -18.84 57.04
N GLY A 1062 -32.66 -18.80 55.82
CA GLY A 1062 -31.34 -18.20 55.51
C GLY A 1062 -30.13 -19.06 55.88
N GLN A 1063 -30.32 -20.24 56.49
CA GLN A 1063 -29.24 -21.19 56.76
C GLN A 1063 -28.80 -21.95 55.49
N VAL A 1064 -27.48 -22.08 55.29
CA VAL A 1064 -26.91 -22.80 54.15
C VAL A 1064 -27.18 -24.30 54.27
N LYS A 1065 -27.99 -24.86 53.37
CA LYS A 1065 -28.23 -26.32 53.26
C LYS A 1065 -27.35 -26.90 52.16
N VAL A 1066 -26.73 -28.06 52.44
CA VAL A 1066 -26.02 -28.83 51.41
C VAL A 1066 -27.06 -29.65 50.64
N ALA A 1067 -27.16 -29.40 49.34
CA ALA A 1067 -27.95 -30.21 48.42
C ALA A 1067 -27.21 -31.52 48.17
N GLU A 1068 -27.62 -32.54 48.91
CA GLU A 1068 -27.20 -33.95 48.81
C GLU A 1068 -25.80 -34.31 49.37
N CYS A 1069 -25.73 -35.51 49.97
CA CYS A 1069 -24.53 -36.08 50.57
C CYS A 1069 -23.68 -36.75 49.47
N GLY A 1070 -22.85 -35.96 48.78
CA GLY A 1070 -22.00 -36.39 47.67
C GLY A 1070 -20.74 -35.52 47.49
N ASN A 1071 -20.04 -35.63 46.36
CA ASN A 1071 -19.02 -34.62 46.04
C ASN A 1071 -19.72 -33.30 45.66
N SER A 1072 -18.98 -32.19 45.61
CA SER A 1072 -19.56 -30.94 45.12
C SER A 1072 -19.97 -31.07 43.64
N PRO A 1073 -21.00 -30.34 43.18
CA PRO A 1073 -21.45 -30.33 41.78
C PRO A 1073 -20.32 -30.10 40.77
N ILE A 1074 -19.34 -29.26 41.10
CA ILE A 1074 -18.16 -29.05 40.25
C ILE A 1074 -17.26 -30.29 40.15
N VAL A 1075 -17.07 -31.02 41.25
CA VAL A 1075 -16.27 -32.25 41.26
C VAL A 1075 -16.98 -33.37 40.50
N ASP A 1076 -18.29 -33.51 40.70
CA ASP A 1076 -19.10 -34.48 39.97
C ASP A 1076 -19.16 -34.14 38.48
N LEU A 1077 -19.31 -32.88 38.09
CA LEU A 1077 -19.25 -32.43 36.69
C LEU A 1077 -17.94 -32.87 36.02
N PHE A 1078 -16.79 -32.59 36.63
CA PHE A 1078 -15.50 -32.97 36.04
C PHE A 1078 -15.25 -34.48 36.08
N LYS A 1079 -15.77 -35.22 37.06
CA LYS A 1079 -15.75 -36.69 37.08
C LYS A 1079 -16.61 -37.30 35.98
N PHE A 1080 -17.82 -36.78 35.76
CA PHE A 1080 -18.71 -37.19 34.68
C PHE A 1080 -18.12 -36.85 33.31
N ALA A 1081 -17.57 -35.65 33.13
CA ALA A 1081 -16.88 -35.27 31.89
C ALA A 1081 -15.66 -36.17 31.62
N THR A 1082 -14.87 -36.49 32.65
CA THR A 1082 -13.71 -37.39 32.52
C THR A 1082 -14.16 -38.80 32.14
N THR A 1083 -15.18 -39.35 32.79
CA THR A 1083 -15.69 -40.69 32.46
C THR A 1083 -16.29 -40.75 31.06
N ALA A 1084 -17.05 -39.73 30.64
CA ALA A 1084 -17.62 -39.65 29.28
C ALA A 1084 -16.55 -39.58 28.18
N ILE A 1085 -15.46 -38.82 28.41
CA ILE A 1085 -14.41 -38.61 27.39
C ILE A 1085 -13.39 -39.76 27.36
N VAL A 1086 -13.10 -40.39 28.51
CA VAL A 1086 -12.21 -41.58 28.57
C VAL A 1086 -12.79 -42.76 27.77
N HIS A 1087 -14.10 -42.80 27.56
CA HIS A 1087 -14.77 -43.78 26.69
C HIS A 1087 -14.86 -43.37 25.21
N ASN A 1088 -14.42 -42.17 24.82
CA ASN A 1088 -14.50 -41.67 23.44
C ASN A 1088 -13.17 -41.90 22.69
N PRO A 1089 -13.13 -42.74 21.63
CA PRO A 1089 -11.90 -43.07 20.90
C PRO A 1089 -11.31 -41.91 20.07
N VAL A 1090 -12.03 -40.79 19.93
CA VAL A 1090 -11.63 -39.64 19.10
C VAL A 1090 -10.85 -38.58 19.92
N CYS A 1091 -10.76 -38.71 21.24
CA CYS A 1091 -10.10 -37.70 22.08
C CYS A 1091 -8.57 -37.83 22.05
N PRO A 1092 -7.82 -36.80 21.60
CA PRO A 1092 -6.37 -36.85 21.45
C PRO A 1092 -5.59 -36.82 22.78
N ASN A 1093 -6.19 -36.34 23.89
CA ASN A 1093 -5.51 -36.28 25.19
C ASN A 1093 -6.45 -36.49 26.41
N PRO A 1094 -6.77 -37.75 26.74
CA PRO A 1094 -7.63 -38.09 27.89
C PRO A 1094 -6.99 -37.74 29.25
N SER A 1095 -5.67 -37.58 29.31
CA SER A 1095 -4.93 -37.35 30.55
C SER A 1095 -5.18 -35.95 31.15
N SER A 1096 -5.47 -34.96 30.31
CA SER A 1096 -5.80 -33.59 30.71
C SER A 1096 -7.09 -33.55 31.55
N PHE A 1097 -8.13 -34.28 31.16
CA PHE A 1097 -9.40 -34.34 31.89
C PHE A 1097 -9.26 -35.01 33.26
N LYS A 1098 -8.42 -36.04 33.37
CA LYS A 1098 -8.07 -36.66 34.66
C LYS A 1098 -7.35 -35.68 35.59
N THR A 1099 -6.48 -34.84 35.04
CA THR A 1099 -5.79 -33.77 35.77
C THR A 1099 -6.79 -32.69 36.23
N MET A 1100 -7.69 -32.26 35.35
CA MET A 1100 -8.76 -31.31 35.69
C MET A 1100 -9.68 -31.83 36.80
N SER A 1101 -10.06 -33.12 36.76
CA SER A 1101 -10.86 -33.75 37.81
C SER A 1101 -10.14 -33.77 39.16
N LYS A 1102 -8.84 -34.11 39.19
CA LYS A 1102 -8.03 -34.04 40.42
C LYS A 1102 -7.85 -32.60 40.93
N GLN A 1103 -7.69 -31.63 40.04
CA GLN A 1103 -7.61 -30.22 40.40
C GLN A 1103 -8.93 -29.71 40.96
N ALA A 1104 -10.07 -30.13 40.40
CA ALA A 1104 -11.40 -29.83 40.92
C ALA A 1104 -11.60 -30.42 42.33
N GLU A 1105 -11.13 -31.65 42.59
CA GLU A 1105 -11.13 -32.24 43.94
C GLU A 1105 -10.26 -31.45 44.93
N ALA A 1106 -9.07 -31.03 44.51
CA ALA A 1106 -8.18 -30.22 45.34
C ALA A 1106 -8.75 -28.82 45.62
N ALA A 1107 -9.36 -28.18 44.63
CA ALA A 1107 -10.03 -26.90 44.76
C ALA A 1107 -11.26 -27.02 45.68
N GLY A 1108 -12.12 -28.03 45.46
CA GLY A 1108 -13.26 -28.31 46.33
C GLY A 1108 -12.84 -28.49 47.79
N LYS A 1109 -11.79 -29.29 48.05
CA LYS A 1109 -11.24 -29.45 49.41
C LYS A 1109 -10.79 -28.14 50.04
N LYS A 1110 -10.07 -27.29 49.30
CA LYS A 1110 -9.62 -25.97 49.81
C LYS A 1110 -10.78 -25.11 50.30
N TRP A 1111 -11.88 -25.06 49.55
CA TRP A 1111 -13.08 -24.30 49.91
C TRP A 1111 -13.84 -24.90 51.12
N PHE A 1112 -13.88 -26.23 51.25
CA PHE A 1112 -14.45 -26.87 52.44
C PHE A 1112 -13.61 -26.64 53.70
N THR A 1113 -12.27 -26.66 53.62
CA THR A 1113 -11.41 -26.26 54.76
C THR A 1113 -11.58 -24.79 55.15
N TYR A 1114 -11.91 -23.90 54.20
CA TYR A 1114 -12.18 -22.48 54.49
C TYR A 1114 -13.48 -22.29 55.27
N LYS A 1115 -14.46 -23.19 55.09
CA LYS A 1115 -15.72 -23.21 55.84
C LYS A 1115 -15.53 -23.61 57.31
N ASP A 1116 -14.57 -24.48 57.61
CA ASP A 1116 -14.28 -24.90 59.00
C ASP A 1116 -13.50 -23.83 59.80
N SER A 1117 -12.98 -22.80 59.11
CA SER A 1117 -12.27 -21.66 59.71
C SER A 1117 -13.11 -20.37 59.85
N LEU A 1118 -14.32 -20.35 59.27
CA LEU A 1118 -15.36 -19.33 59.45
C LEU A 1118 -16.33 -19.79 60.55
#